data_AF-A0A173LHV5-F1
#
_entry.id   AF-A0A173LHV5-F1
#
_cell.length_a   1.000
_cell.length_b   1.000
_cell.length_c   1.000
_cell.angle_alpha   90.00
_cell.angle_beta   90.00
_cell.angle_gamma   90.00
#
_symmetry.space_group_name_H-M   'P 1'
#
loop_
_entity.id
_entity.type
_entity.pdbx_description
1 polymer ?
#
loop_
_entity_poly.entity_id
_entity_poly.type
_entity_poly.pdbx_seq_one_letter_code
_entity_poly.pdbx_strand_id
1 'polypeptide(L)'
;MNNLPGIFDSLEHGKSDGRIFDPDDEVFAQYPGKVEDASVVRYSDISWSLEGVADLRRNSHFGSATLKFRAHEPWLTLMREFAMVQLNPSDRRVLSREIYIGLHPVNFSTVISKNASLQLLASWQRDCGLPTSMCDWTAWDWENLVMDLVESGRAKGTIKNLVSAVRDLISCRGINPTLIPKLDPWDGAPTAKIAQRAEAKSMKVIEPAVWMPLMAAAWKYISVFSADIISLRTSHDCREAVDRSSHKTPRQLREEVFRRFLDSYQGPIPARIDSGEIQPAWVRLSILVTCGASTHHFAWRNVDRRDLIRSRVSSGALQLEVMTKTEFENLCAEWNKVLGAPELDSAKKSGEETNKMVRDWLSLEDSRVALKHRVSDLDSITSSDINWAMMEREVYNANCQNGLLSQDSENAQFRRQLIVDFARKGRVYVADKGQLSRKRKCPGFVQVESSSGELSAWATELSDFEARNELLALRAACFIFVCGMTLMRDSEIQAIRRNSIIDYFGQRAVRSVFYKGRTVPTPGFWWVTDEVVQAFEVLESLSMDEEYLVGAVVKTDIEKGPKGSHKAERKEFANRGITAGREIDRFISIVNRCGSSKGLSPIPSEAGVGPRSLRRTGATILRELGADELSLSRQLKHSIAATRSSVTASYMAPDRNWEALLRGEQRQTAIHAVSNALASNDRKKIRISGGGANRIQEAAEALGLSAETLTSREVQALLKTEEGELFMGATNACLYDPSTALCHKRGEHSERPHFASCDAVNCRNSVITIEQLPIWKAERSQLKTLLEVSRVSSVRKKMLERRLQQVEKVISDFVEE
;
A
#
# COMPACT_ATOMS: atom_id res chain seq x y z
N MET A 1 -37.00 -37.65 22.76
CA MET A 1 -37.69 -38.83 22.20
C MET A 1 -38.70 -38.33 21.17
N ASN A 2 -38.54 -38.82 19.95
CA ASN A 2 -39.47 -38.90 18.80
C ASN A 2 -40.25 -37.64 18.38
N ASN A 3 -39.71 -36.93 17.37
CA ASN A 3 -40.36 -36.63 16.08
C ASN A 3 -39.63 -35.50 15.33
N LEU A 4 -38.80 -35.87 14.34
CA LEU A 4 -38.44 -35.01 13.22
C LEU A 4 -38.80 -35.80 11.94
N PRO A 5 -39.74 -35.32 11.11
CA PRO A 5 -40.21 -36.02 9.93
C PRO A 5 -39.17 -35.97 8.80
N GLY A 6 -39.26 -36.95 7.90
CA GLY A 6 -38.22 -37.36 6.95
C GLY A 6 -37.60 -36.26 6.07
N ILE A 7 -36.27 -36.20 6.08
CA ILE A 7 -35.42 -35.53 5.09
C ILE A 7 -34.22 -36.44 4.77
N PHE A 8 -34.47 -37.73 4.57
CA PHE A 8 -33.44 -38.72 4.21
C PHE A 8 -33.83 -39.60 3.01
N ASP A 9 -34.79 -39.18 2.19
CA ASP A 9 -35.12 -39.86 0.92
C ASP A 9 -34.88 -38.93 -0.26
N SER A 10 -33.63 -38.96 -0.75
CA SER A 10 -33.20 -38.72 -2.14
C SER A 10 -31.68 -38.53 -2.18
N LEU A 11 -30.92 -39.57 -1.80
CA LEU A 11 -29.51 -39.67 -2.16
C LEU A 11 -29.44 -40.17 -3.61
N GLU A 12 -29.55 -39.23 -4.55
CA GLU A 12 -29.09 -39.51 -5.91
C GLU A 12 -27.62 -39.96 -5.84
N HIS A 13 -27.38 -41.11 -6.44
CA HIS A 13 -26.10 -41.77 -6.50
C HIS A 13 -25.07 -40.82 -7.12
N GLY A 14 -23.88 -40.77 -6.51
CA GLY A 14 -22.79 -39.92 -6.95
C GLY A 14 -22.55 -40.03 -8.46
N LYS A 15 -22.53 -38.88 -9.13
CA LYS A 15 -22.11 -38.78 -10.53
C LYS A 15 -20.73 -39.43 -10.70
N SER A 16 -20.57 -40.16 -11.79
CA SER A 16 -19.41 -40.99 -12.16
C SER A 16 -18.06 -40.27 -12.33
N ASP A 17 -17.99 -38.96 -12.07
CA ASP A 17 -16.80 -38.11 -12.30
C ASP A 17 -15.99 -37.77 -11.03
N GLY A 18 -16.41 -38.24 -9.84
CA GLY A 18 -15.65 -38.07 -8.59
C GLY A 18 -15.58 -36.64 -8.01
N ARG A 19 -16.15 -35.64 -8.69
CA ARG A 19 -16.23 -34.23 -8.25
C ARG A 19 -17.27 -34.04 -7.13
N ILE A 20 -17.05 -33.06 -6.25
CA ILE A 20 -18.00 -32.70 -5.17
C ILE A 20 -18.98 -31.62 -5.66
N PHE A 21 -18.46 -30.65 -6.42
CA PHE A 21 -19.19 -29.50 -6.90
C PHE A 21 -19.51 -29.62 -8.40
N ASP A 22 -20.66 -29.08 -8.79
CA ASP A 22 -21.12 -28.98 -10.17
C ASP A 22 -20.53 -27.72 -10.83
N PRO A 23 -20.37 -27.70 -12.18
CA PRO A 23 -19.79 -26.57 -12.91
C PRO A 23 -20.45 -25.20 -12.60
N ASP A 24 -21.76 -25.20 -12.37
CA ASP A 24 -22.56 -23.99 -12.15
C ASP A 24 -22.66 -23.56 -10.68
N ASP A 25 -22.03 -24.29 -9.75
CA ASP A 25 -22.04 -23.93 -8.33
C ASP A 25 -21.42 -22.55 -8.11
N GLU A 26 -22.04 -21.77 -7.21
CA GLU A 26 -21.53 -20.46 -6.83
C GLU A 26 -20.35 -20.59 -5.85
N VAL A 27 -19.22 -19.97 -6.21
CA VAL A 27 -17.96 -20.06 -5.45
C VAL A 27 -18.04 -19.36 -4.10
N PHE A 28 -18.75 -18.24 -4.02
CA PHE A 28 -18.82 -17.38 -2.83
C PHE A 28 -20.19 -17.44 -2.14
N ALA A 29 -20.90 -18.56 -2.24
CA ALA A 29 -22.25 -18.72 -1.68
C ALA A 29 -22.30 -18.38 -0.18
N GLN A 30 -21.33 -18.85 0.61
CA GLN A 30 -21.26 -18.59 2.06
C GLN A 30 -20.36 -17.42 2.45
N TYR A 31 -19.77 -16.69 1.49
CA TYR A 31 -18.77 -15.65 1.80
C TYR A 31 -19.42 -14.48 2.56
N PRO A 32 -18.80 -13.97 3.64
CA PRO A 32 -19.33 -12.87 4.44
C PRO A 32 -19.27 -11.52 3.69
N GLY A 33 -20.24 -10.64 3.93
CA GLY A 33 -20.20 -9.24 3.46
C GLY A 33 -20.34 -9.09 1.94
N LYS A 34 -21.18 -9.94 1.33
CA LYS A 34 -21.53 -9.80 -0.09
C LYS A 34 -22.32 -8.51 -0.32
N VAL A 35 -22.07 -7.87 -1.46
CA VAL A 35 -22.85 -6.70 -1.90
C VAL A 35 -24.21 -7.14 -2.46
N GLU A 36 -25.23 -6.28 -2.41
CA GLU A 36 -26.62 -6.62 -2.74
C GLU A 36 -26.78 -7.14 -4.19
N ASP A 37 -26.01 -6.59 -5.14
CA ASP A 37 -26.01 -6.99 -6.56
C ASP A 37 -24.71 -7.72 -6.96
N ALA A 38 -24.24 -8.63 -6.10
CA ALA A 38 -22.96 -9.29 -6.30
C ALA A 38 -22.88 -10.11 -7.59
N SER A 39 -21.78 -9.95 -8.34
CA SER A 39 -21.47 -10.82 -9.49
C SER A 39 -21.39 -12.28 -9.06
N VAL A 40 -22.07 -13.18 -9.78
CA VAL A 40 -22.01 -14.61 -9.50
C VAL A 40 -20.77 -15.22 -10.16
N VAL A 41 -19.87 -15.75 -9.35
CA VAL A 41 -18.68 -16.49 -9.82
C VAL A 41 -18.95 -17.98 -9.72
N ARG A 42 -18.77 -18.69 -10.83
CA ARG A 42 -19.09 -20.11 -10.99
C ARG A 42 -17.86 -20.99 -10.81
N TYR A 43 -18.03 -22.22 -10.34
CA TYR A 43 -16.96 -23.21 -10.20
C TYR A 43 -16.19 -23.41 -11.51
N SER A 44 -16.89 -23.46 -12.65
CA SER A 44 -16.29 -23.65 -13.98
C SER A 44 -15.36 -22.52 -14.42
N ASP A 45 -15.51 -21.32 -13.86
CA ASP A 45 -14.81 -20.12 -14.31
C ASP A 45 -13.28 -20.29 -14.27
N ILE A 46 -12.61 -19.72 -15.27
CA ILE A 46 -11.15 -19.82 -15.45
C ILE A 46 -10.41 -19.15 -14.28
N SER A 47 -11.04 -18.16 -13.64
CA SER A 47 -10.52 -17.49 -12.46
C SER A 47 -11.66 -17.05 -11.54
N TRP A 48 -11.43 -17.13 -10.24
CA TRP A 48 -12.40 -16.69 -9.24
C TRP A 48 -11.98 -15.33 -8.69
N SER A 49 -12.76 -14.29 -8.95
CA SER A 49 -12.49 -12.92 -8.47
C SER A 49 -13.45 -12.56 -7.35
N LEU A 50 -12.94 -11.94 -6.29
CA LEU A 50 -13.77 -11.37 -5.22
C LEU A 50 -14.27 -9.96 -5.60
N GLU A 51 -13.83 -9.42 -6.73
CA GLU A 51 -14.33 -8.15 -7.26
C GLU A 51 -15.80 -8.21 -7.63
N GLY A 52 -16.56 -7.21 -7.22
CA GLY A 52 -18.01 -7.19 -7.40
C GLY A 52 -18.76 -8.18 -6.53
N VAL A 53 -18.06 -9.00 -5.73
CA VAL A 53 -18.68 -9.95 -4.79
C VAL A 53 -18.75 -9.35 -3.38
N ALA A 54 -17.66 -8.75 -2.92
CA ALA A 54 -17.56 -8.16 -1.59
C ALA A 54 -16.67 -6.90 -1.61
N ASP A 55 -16.82 -6.05 -0.58
CA ASP A 55 -15.98 -4.86 -0.42
C ASP A 55 -14.51 -5.24 -0.20
N LEU A 56 -13.68 -4.92 -1.20
CA LEU A 56 -12.25 -5.17 -1.14
C LEU A 56 -11.56 -4.10 -0.28
N ARG A 57 -10.50 -4.50 0.41
CA ARG A 57 -9.64 -3.52 1.11
C ARG A 57 -9.04 -2.56 0.09
N ARG A 58 -8.92 -1.29 0.46
CA ARG A 58 -8.38 -0.22 -0.40
C ARG A 58 -6.98 -0.50 -0.95
N ASN A 59 -6.14 -1.18 -0.17
CA ASN A 59 -4.80 -1.60 -0.57
C ASN A 59 -4.75 -2.92 -1.37
N SER A 60 -5.91 -3.57 -1.60
CA SER A 60 -5.99 -4.75 -2.46
C SER A 60 -5.86 -4.31 -3.91
N HIS A 61 -5.12 -5.09 -4.69
CA HIS A 61 -5.04 -4.96 -6.14
C HIS A 61 -5.73 -6.16 -6.79
N PHE A 62 -6.21 -6.02 -8.03
CA PHE A 62 -6.93 -7.06 -8.78
C PHE A 62 -6.30 -8.46 -8.64
N GLY A 63 -4.98 -8.55 -8.84
CA GLY A 63 -4.24 -9.82 -8.72
C GLY A 63 -4.26 -10.45 -7.32
N SER A 64 -4.40 -9.65 -6.26
CA SER A 64 -4.50 -10.13 -4.86
C SER A 64 -5.92 -10.54 -4.47
N ALA A 65 -6.92 -10.18 -5.28
CA ALA A 65 -8.33 -10.50 -5.09
C ALA A 65 -8.86 -11.48 -6.16
N THR A 66 -7.95 -12.15 -6.89
CA THR A 66 -8.30 -13.14 -7.91
C THR A 66 -7.50 -14.42 -7.70
N LEU A 67 -8.19 -15.55 -7.60
CA LEU A 67 -7.60 -16.88 -7.62
C LEU A 67 -7.56 -17.40 -9.06
N LYS A 68 -6.35 -17.72 -9.55
CA LYS A 68 -6.13 -18.33 -10.86
C LYS A 68 -5.58 -19.73 -10.70
N PHE A 69 -6.17 -20.69 -11.41
CA PHE A 69 -5.70 -22.06 -11.43
C PHE A 69 -4.73 -22.26 -12.59
N ARG A 70 -3.51 -22.71 -12.29
CA ARG A 70 -2.44 -22.95 -13.28
C ARG A 70 -1.81 -24.34 -13.04
N ALA A 71 -2.64 -25.37 -13.03
CA ALA A 71 -2.24 -26.74 -12.82
C ALA A 71 -2.80 -27.65 -13.92
N HIS A 72 -2.24 -28.86 -14.03
CA HIS A 72 -2.73 -29.91 -14.91
C HIS A 72 -3.70 -30.81 -14.14
N GLU A 73 -4.53 -31.59 -14.84
CA GLU A 73 -5.30 -32.64 -14.14
C GLU A 73 -4.37 -33.73 -13.59
N PRO A 74 -4.67 -34.32 -12.43
CA PRO A 74 -5.84 -34.10 -11.56
C PRO A 74 -5.67 -32.99 -10.50
N TRP A 75 -4.50 -32.34 -10.45
CA TRP A 75 -4.21 -31.26 -9.50
C TRP A 75 -5.14 -30.06 -9.67
N LEU A 76 -5.54 -29.75 -10.91
CA LEU A 76 -6.49 -28.68 -11.20
C LEU A 76 -7.82 -28.88 -10.47
N THR A 77 -8.43 -30.07 -10.63
CA THR A 77 -9.66 -30.43 -9.92
C THR A 77 -9.43 -30.40 -8.41
N LEU A 78 -8.37 -31.04 -7.90
CA LEU A 78 -8.06 -31.06 -6.47
C LEU A 78 -7.97 -29.64 -5.85
N MET A 79 -7.30 -28.72 -6.53
CA MET A 79 -7.16 -27.33 -6.08
C MET A 79 -8.48 -26.57 -6.07
N ARG A 80 -9.34 -26.77 -7.09
CA ARG A 80 -10.68 -26.16 -7.14
C ARG A 80 -11.56 -26.68 -6.01
N GLU A 81 -11.61 -27.99 -5.83
CA GLU A 81 -12.36 -28.64 -4.74
C GLU A 81 -11.88 -28.15 -3.37
N PHE A 82 -10.57 -28.11 -3.15
CA PHE A 82 -9.99 -27.64 -1.89
C PHE A 82 -10.27 -26.16 -1.62
N ALA A 83 -10.31 -25.32 -2.67
CA ALA A 83 -10.71 -23.93 -2.54
C ALA A 83 -12.21 -23.78 -2.23
N MET A 84 -13.08 -24.55 -2.89
CA MET A 84 -14.53 -24.54 -2.63
C MET A 84 -14.86 -24.96 -1.19
N VAL A 85 -14.25 -26.05 -0.71
CA VAL A 85 -14.43 -26.52 0.67
C VAL A 85 -14.10 -25.41 1.67
N GLN A 86 -13.01 -24.67 1.43
CA GLN A 86 -12.58 -23.57 2.28
C GLN A 86 -13.50 -22.34 2.24
N LEU A 87 -14.14 -22.08 1.11
CA LEU A 87 -15.04 -20.94 0.94
C LEU A 87 -16.48 -21.25 1.36
N ASN A 88 -16.88 -22.51 1.32
CA ASN A 88 -18.23 -22.98 1.63
C ASN A 88 -18.21 -24.15 2.62
N PRO A 89 -17.64 -23.98 3.83
CA PRO A 89 -17.38 -25.09 4.74
C PRO A 89 -18.66 -25.72 5.32
N SER A 90 -19.80 -25.02 5.26
CA SER A 90 -21.10 -25.54 5.73
C SER A 90 -21.93 -26.18 4.62
N ASP A 91 -21.38 -26.36 3.41
CA ASP A 91 -22.11 -27.01 2.31
C ASP A 91 -22.39 -28.49 2.66
N ARG A 92 -23.64 -28.93 2.42
CA ARG A 92 -24.12 -30.28 2.79
C ARG A 92 -23.25 -31.37 2.16
N ARG A 93 -22.74 -31.16 0.94
CA ARG A 93 -21.89 -32.13 0.23
C ARG A 93 -20.53 -32.27 0.90
N VAL A 94 -19.97 -31.19 1.43
CA VAL A 94 -18.72 -31.19 2.19
C VAL A 94 -18.90 -31.96 3.51
N LEU A 95 -19.97 -31.66 4.25
CA LEU A 95 -20.29 -32.33 5.51
C LEU A 95 -20.59 -33.83 5.32
N SER A 96 -21.25 -34.20 4.22
CA SER A 96 -21.54 -35.61 3.88
C SER A 96 -20.29 -36.45 3.63
N ARG A 97 -19.15 -35.80 3.31
CA ARG A 97 -17.84 -36.44 3.18
C ARG A 97 -16.98 -36.36 4.45
N GLU A 98 -17.60 -35.99 5.57
CA GLU A 98 -16.95 -35.85 6.89
C GLU A 98 -15.79 -34.85 6.93
N ILE A 99 -15.82 -33.83 6.06
CA ILE A 99 -14.79 -32.78 6.04
C ILE A 99 -15.21 -31.64 6.97
N TYR A 100 -14.42 -31.39 8.01
CA TYR A 100 -14.68 -30.35 9.01
C TYR A 100 -13.48 -29.40 9.18
N ILE A 101 -13.57 -28.19 8.62
CA ILE A 101 -12.51 -27.17 8.71
C ILE A 101 -12.94 -25.89 9.47
N GLY A 102 -14.12 -25.94 10.09
CA GLY A 102 -14.73 -24.82 10.83
C GLY A 102 -16.07 -24.39 10.22
N LEU A 103 -16.82 -23.54 10.92
CA LEU A 103 -18.16 -23.08 10.49
C LEU A 103 -18.12 -21.84 9.60
N HIS A 104 -16.98 -21.15 9.52
CA HIS A 104 -16.84 -19.89 8.81
C HIS A 104 -15.90 -20.03 7.61
N PRO A 105 -16.23 -19.40 6.47
CA PRO A 105 -15.34 -19.38 5.31
C PRO A 105 -13.94 -18.90 5.68
N VAL A 106 -12.94 -19.58 5.12
CA VAL A 106 -11.54 -19.15 5.23
C VAL A 106 -11.36 -17.85 4.47
N ASN A 107 -10.56 -16.92 5.01
CA ASN A 107 -10.28 -15.66 4.33
C ASN A 107 -9.71 -15.92 2.92
N PHE A 108 -10.25 -15.24 1.91
CA PHE A 108 -9.88 -15.47 0.51
C PHE A 108 -8.38 -15.33 0.21
N SER A 109 -7.69 -14.39 0.88
CA SER A 109 -6.22 -14.24 0.74
C SER A 109 -5.44 -15.45 1.26
N THR A 110 -5.98 -16.14 2.27
CA THR A 110 -5.43 -17.40 2.78
C THR A 110 -5.69 -18.54 1.79
N VAL A 111 -6.89 -18.59 1.19
CA VAL A 111 -7.23 -19.58 0.13
C VAL A 111 -6.30 -19.42 -1.08
N ILE A 112 -6.04 -18.18 -1.53
CA ILE A 112 -5.07 -17.88 -2.59
C ILE A 112 -3.67 -18.36 -2.19
N SER A 113 -3.22 -18.04 -0.98
CA SER A 113 -1.88 -18.42 -0.49
C SER A 113 -1.70 -19.95 -0.44
N LYS A 114 -2.71 -20.68 0.03
CA LYS A 114 -2.69 -22.15 0.05
C LYS A 114 -2.73 -22.75 -1.35
N ASN A 115 -3.52 -22.19 -2.26
CA ASN A 115 -3.54 -22.63 -3.65
C ASN A 115 -2.20 -22.36 -4.35
N ALA A 116 -1.54 -21.23 -4.07
CA ALA A 116 -0.19 -20.98 -4.57
C ALA A 116 0.83 -22.02 -4.06
N SER A 117 0.69 -22.46 -2.81
CA SER A 117 1.49 -23.56 -2.26
C SER A 117 1.21 -24.90 -2.94
N LEU A 118 -0.04 -25.22 -3.26
CA LEU A 118 -0.38 -26.45 -4.00
C LEU A 118 0.08 -26.39 -5.47
N GLN A 119 0.05 -25.20 -6.09
CA GLN A 119 0.64 -24.98 -7.41
C GLN A 119 2.15 -25.24 -7.40
N LEU A 120 2.84 -24.74 -6.37
CA LEU A 120 4.27 -25.00 -6.17
C LEU A 120 4.54 -26.51 -6.00
N LEU A 121 3.72 -27.20 -5.21
CA LEU A 121 3.79 -28.64 -5.00
C LEU A 121 3.57 -29.43 -6.30
N ALA A 122 2.55 -29.08 -7.08
CA ALA A 122 2.21 -29.72 -8.35
C ALA A 122 3.28 -29.48 -9.44
N SER A 123 3.89 -28.29 -9.45
CA SER A 123 5.05 -28.01 -10.31
C SER A 123 6.24 -28.87 -9.93
N TRP A 124 6.60 -28.91 -8.64
CA TRP A 124 7.71 -29.72 -8.15
C TRP A 124 7.51 -31.22 -8.42
N GLN A 125 6.32 -31.76 -8.17
CA GLN A 125 5.96 -33.14 -8.52
C GLN A 125 6.26 -33.46 -9.99
N ARG A 126 5.89 -32.55 -10.90
CA ARG A 126 6.14 -32.71 -12.34
C ARG A 126 7.63 -32.64 -12.66
N ASP A 127 8.34 -31.67 -12.09
CA ASP A 127 9.75 -31.44 -12.36
C ASP A 127 10.62 -32.62 -11.88
N CYS A 128 10.23 -33.27 -10.78
CA CYS A 128 10.88 -34.46 -10.24
C CYS A 128 10.36 -35.78 -10.82
N GLY A 129 9.33 -35.76 -11.68
CA GLY A 129 8.77 -36.96 -12.30
C GLY A 129 8.08 -37.94 -11.32
N LEU A 130 7.58 -37.44 -10.18
CA LEU A 130 6.96 -38.27 -9.14
C LEU A 130 5.55 -38.75 -9.53
N PRO A 131 5.02 -39.80 -8.89
CA PRO A 131 3.63 -40.21 -9.06
C PRO A 131 2.66 -39.05 -8.82
N THR A 132 1.57 -39.03 -9.60
CA THR A 132 0.55 -37.98 -9.50
C THR A 132 -0.24 -38.05 -8.19
N SER A 133 -0.42 -39.26 -7.65
CA SER A 133 -0.98 -39.47 -6.32
C SER A 133 0.08 -39.21 -5.27
N MET A 134 -0.22 -38.32 -4.31
CA MET A 134 0.65 -38.08 -3.16
C MET A 134 0.64 -39.25 -2.16
N CYS A 135 -0.29 -40.20 -2.29
CA CYS A 135 -0.29 -41.41 -1.46
C CYS A 135 0.91 -42.32 -1.75
N ASP A 136 1.45 -42.22 -2.96
CA ASP A 136 2.59 -43.03 -3.41
C ASP A 136 3.95 -42.38 -3.11
N TRP A 137 3.93 -41.19 -2.49
CA TRP A 137 5.15 -40.48 -2.12
C TRP A 137 5.73 -41.03 -0.83
N THR A 138 7.04 -41.21 -0.82
CA THR A 138 7.79 -41.66 0.35
C THR A 138 8.12 -40.49 1.27
N ALA A 139 8.50 -40.77 2.52
CA ALA A 139 9.00 -39.74 3.44
C ALA A 139 10.20 -38.97 2.84
N TRP A 140 11.04 -39.65 2.05
CA TRP A 140 12.19 -39.05 1.40
C TRP A 140 11.80 -38.02 0.34
N ASP A 141 10.71 -38.24 -0.40
CA ASP A 141 10.19 -37.27 -1.38
C ASP A 141 9.76 -35.97 -0.69
N TRP A 142 9.07 -36.07 0.46
CA TRP A 142 8.64 -34.91 1.24
C TRP A 142 9.80 -34.15 1.88
N GLU A 143 10.88 -34.83 2.25
CA GLU A 143 12.11 -34.20 2.72
C GLU A 143 12.84 -33.48 1.57
N ASN A 144 12.97 -34.13 0.41
CA ASN A 144 13.60 -33.55 -0.79
C ASN A 144 12.85 -32.31 -1.26
N LEU A 145 11.51 -32.31 -1.26
CA LEU A 145 10.71 -31.13 -1.54
C LEU A 145 11.12 -29.94 -0.67
N VAL A 146 11.27 -30.14 0.64
CA VAL A 146 11.67 -29.05 1.55
C VAL A 146 13.11 -28.64 1.27
N MET A 147 14.01 -29.58 1.01
CA MET A 147 15.41 -29.29 0.68
C MET A 147 15.55 -28.48 -0.61
N ASP A 148 14.92 -28.90 -1.70
CA ASP A 148 14.94 -28.20 -2.98
C ASP A 148 14.37 -26.77 -2.86
N LEU A 149 13.34 -26.59 -2.05
CA LEU A 149 12.78 -25.26 -1.79
C LEU A 149 13.74 -24.39 -0.99
N VAL A 150 14.49 -24.96 -0.04
CA VAL A 150 15.54 -24.25 0.70
C VAL A 150 16.69 -23.87 -0.25
N GLU A 151 17.17 -24.81 -1.07
CA GLU A 151 18.29 -24.63 -2.00
C GLU A 151 17.96 -23.65 -3.11
N SER A 152 16.71 -23.63 -3.59
CA SER A 152 16.21 -22.61 -4.53
C SER A 152 15.99 -21.22 -3.88
N GLY A 153 16.40 -21.04 -2.62
CA GLY A 153 16.38 -19.75 -1.92
C GLY A 153 14.97 -19.29 -1.52
N ARG A 154 14.00 -20.20 -1.36
CA ARG A 154 12.65 -19.82 -0.93
C ARG A 154 12.67 -19.38 0.53
N ALA A 155 11.93 -18.31 0.81
CA ALA A 155 11.84 -17.77 2.15
C ALA A 155 11.16 -18.76 3.11
N LYS A 156 11.61 -18.77 4.36
CA LYS A 156 11.04 -19.58 5.46
C LYS A 156 9.51 -19.51 5.57
N GLY A 157 8.91 -18.34 5.31
CA GLY A 157 7.45 -18.17 5.33
C GLY A 157 6.71 -18.95 4.24
N THR A 158 7.30 -19.06 3.04
CA THR A 158 6.72 -19.82 1.92
C THR A 158 6.68 -21.31 2.23
N ILE A 159 7.76 -21.85 2.80
CA ILE A 159 7.83 -23.25 3.22
C ILE A 159 6.82 -23.53 4.33
N LYS A 160 6.72 -22.64 5.33
CA LYS A 160 5.68 -22.76 6.38
C LYS A 160 4.27 -22.80 5.80
N ASN A 161 3.96 -21.94 4.84
CA ASN A 161 2.66 -21.92 4.17
C ASN A 161 2.41 -23.22 3.39
N LEU A 162 3.44 -23.76 2.73
CA LEU A 162 3.33 -25.03 2.01
C LEU A 162 3.02 -26.19 2.95
N VAL A 163 3.79 -26.35 4.02
CA VAL A 163 3.56 -27.40 5.03
C VAL A 163 2.17 -27.27 5.64
N SER A 164 1.73 -26.04 5.93
CA SER A 164 0.38 -25.80 6.48
C SER A 164 -0.71 -26.15 5.45
N ALA A 165 -0.51 -25.80 4.17
CA ALA A 165 -1.45 -26.12 3.10
C ALA A 165 -1.59 -27.64 2.89
N VAL A 166 -0.50 -28.40 2.98
CA VAL A 166 -0.52 -29.87 2.88
C VAL A 166 -1.29 -30.48 4.07
N ARG A 167 -1.05 -30.01 5.30
CA ARG A 167 -1.78 -30.48 6.49
C ARG A 167 -3.27 -30.16 6.45
N ASP A 168 -3.62 -28.97 5.96
CA ASP A 168 -5.01 -28.58 5.77
C ASP A 168 -5.67 -29.42 4.67
N LEU A 169 -4.93 -29.78 3.61
CA LEU A 169 -5.40 -30.69 2.57
C LEU A 169 -5.64 -32.10 3.10
N ILE A 170 -4.76 -32.62 3.95
CA ILE A 170 -4.94 -33.91 4.65
C ILE A 170 -6.19 -33.88 5.54
N SER A 171 -6.44 -32.76 6.23
CA SER A 171 -7.68 -32.56 7.01
C SER A 171 -8.93 -32.57 6.11
N CYS A 172 -8.76 -32.28 4.81
CA CYS A 172 -9.80 -32.34 3.79
C CYS A 172 -9.72 -33.60 2.92
N ARG A 173 -9.16 -34.71 3.44
CA ARG A 173 -8.95 -35.94 2.66
C ARG A 173 -10.20 -36.49 1.96
N GLY A 174 -11.40 -36.23 2.51
CA GLY A 174 -12.67 -36.59 1.88
C GLY A 174 -12.87 -36.01 0.47
N ILE A 175 -12.08 -35.00 0.07
CA ILE A 175 -12.11 -34.45 -1.29
C ILE A 175 -11.71 -35.53 -2.31
N ASN A 176 -10.55 -36.14 -2.10
CA ASN A 176 -10.05 -37.21 -2.94
C ASN A 176 -9.12 -38.14 -2.13
N PRO A 177 -9.67 -39.22 -1.56
CA PRO A 177 -8.91 -40.17 -0.77
C PRO A 177 -7.79 -40.91 -1.52
N THR A 178 -7.85 -40.98 -2.85
CA THR A 178 -6.83 -41.68 -3.66
C THR A 178 -5.66 -40.77 -4.00
N LEU A 179 -5.84 -39.45 -4.00
CA LEU A 179 -4.75 -38.49 -4.23
C LEU A 179 -4.15 -37.92 -2.94
N ILE A 180 -4.91 -37.82 -1.85
CA ILE A 180 -4.50 -37.14 -0.62
C ILE A 180 -3.99 -38.16 0.42
N PRO A 181 -2.76 -37.99 0.96
CA PRO A 181 -2.18 -38.93 1.90
C PRO A 181 -2.96 -38.96 3.23
N LYS A 182 -2.92 -40.11 3.91
CA LYS A 182 -3.67 -40.33 5.16
C LYS A 182 -3.02 -39.70 6.39
N LEU A 183 -1.69 -39.64 6.42
CA LEU A 183 -0.90 -39.20 7.56
C LEU A 183 -0.10 -37.94 7.22
N ASP A 184 0.24 -37.16 8.25
CA ASP A 184 1.14 -36.02 8.12
C ASP A 184 2.53 -36.51 7.67
N PRO A 185 3.05 -36.09 6.50
CA PRO A 185 4.33 -36.58 5.98
C PRO A 185 5.55 -36.25 6.86
N TRP A 186 5.37 -35.34 7.81
CA TRP A 186 6.43 -34.90 8.73
C TRP A 186 6.19 -35.37 10.17
N ASP A 187 5.38 -36.41 10.40
CA ASP A 187 5.15 -37.04 11.71
C ASP A 187 4.79 -36.05 12.84
N GLY A 188 4.02 -35.02 12.53
CA GLY A 188 3.61 -33.99 13.50
C GLY A 188 4.71 -32.99 13.87
N ALA A 189 5.88 -33.03 13.21
CA ALA A 189 6.97 -32.11 13.50
C ALA A 189 6.52 -30.64 13.39
N PRO A 190 6.90 -29.76 14.34
CA PRO A 190 6.52 -28.36 14.27
C PRO A 190 6.96 -27.71 12.97
N THR A 191 6.08 -26.96 12.31
CA THR A 191 6.37 -26.29 11.02
C THR A 191 7.63 -25.40 11.09
N ALA A 192 7.91 -24.83 12.27
CA ALA A 192 9.11 -24.03 12.51
C ALA A 192 10.41 -24.84 12.42
N LYS A 193 10.39 -26.12 12.82
CA LYS A 193 11.50 -27.07 12.74
C LYS A 193 11.75 -27.50 11.29
N ILE A 194 10.68 -27.84 10.57
CA ILE A 194 10.75 -28.23 9.14
C ILE A 194 11.37 -27.10 8.31
N ALA A 195 10.89 -25.86 8.49
CA ALA A 195 11.39 -24.70 7.77
C ALA A 195 12.64 -24.07 8.41
N GLN A 196 13.36 -24.76 9.31
CA GLN A 196 14.47 -24.17 10.07
C GLN A 196 15.67 -23.83 9.19
N ARG A 197 15.97 -24.69 8.21
CA ARG A 197 17.11 -24.54 7.29
C ARG A 197 16.93 -23.40 6.27
N ALA A 198 15.69 -22.97 6.03
CA ALA A 198 15.43 -21.83 5.15
C ALA A 198 15.80 -20.51 5.81
N GLU A 199 16.36 -19.61 5.01
CA GLU A 199 16.67 -18.27 5.46
C GLU A 199 15.39 -17.57 5.96
N ALA A 200 15.45 -17.12 7.21
CA ALA A 200 14.43 -16.25 7.75
C ALA A 200 14.65 -14.86 7.14
N LYS A 201 13.82 -14.48 6.18
CA LYS A 201 13.62 -13.06 5.85
C LYS A 201 12.93 -12.38 7.03
N SER A 202 13.68 -12.16 8.11
CA SER A 202 13.23 -11.36 9.24
C SER A 202 12.99 -9.95 8.73
N MET A 203 11.86 -9.37 9.14
CA MET A 203 11.55 -7.99 8.83
C MET A 203 12.60 -7.09 9.48
N LYS A 204 13.52 -6.52 8.72
CA LYS A 204 14.58 -5.70 9.31
C LYS A 204 13.99 -4.46 9.99
N VAL A 205 14.52 -4.14 11.17
CA VAL A 205 14.34 -2.83 11.80
C VAL A 205 15.11 -1.83 10.93
N ILE A 206 14.53 -0.66 10.67
CA ILE A 206 15.18 0.39 9.89
C ILE A 206 16.25 1.00 10.79
N GLU A 207 17.48 1.08 10.31
CA GLU A 207 18.58 1.66 11.08
C GLU A 207 18.34 3.16 11.35
N PRO A 208 18.85 3.70 12.48
CA PRO A 208 18.68 5.12 12.79
C PRO A 208 19.16 6.07 11.69
N ALA A 209 20.27 5.72 11.01
CA ALA A 209 20.83 6.50 9.90
C ALA A 209 19.89 6.61 8.69
N VAL A 210 18.88 5.73 8.57
CA VAL A 210 17.84 5.80 7.54
C VAL A 210 16.55 6.38 8.10
N TRP A 211 16.14 5.96 9.30
CA TRP A 211 14.90 6.40 9.92
C TRP A 211 14.87 7.89 10.20
N MET A 212 15.94 8.45 10.79
CA MET A 212 16.00 9.86 11.17
C MET A 212 15.84 10.80 9.97
N PRO A 213 16.65 10.71 8.89
CA PRO A 213 16.47 11.58 7.74
C PRO A 213 15.14 11.31 7.01
N LEU A 214 14.63 10.07 7.01
CA LEU A 214 13.33 9.74 6.41
C LEU A 214 12.18 10.43 7.14
N MET A 215 12.11 10.31 8.46
CA MET A 215 11.06 10.91 9.28
C MET A 215 11.17 12.43 9.32
N ALA A 216 12.40 12.98 9.39
CA ALA A 216 12.64 14.42 9.32
C ALA A 216 12.22 14.99 7.96
N ALA A 217 12.55 14.32 6.85
CA ALA A 217 12.11 14.75 5.53
C ALA A 217 10.59 14.67 5.40
N ALA A 218 9.97 13.56 5.82
CA ALA A 218 8.52 13.42 5.80
C ALA A 218 7.85 14.54 6.61
N TRP A 219 8.35 14.82 7.81
CA TRP A 219 7.83 15.90 8.65
C TRP A 219 8.01 17.29 8.03
N LYS A 220 9.17 17.58 7.42
CA LYS A 220 9.39 18.88 6.74
C LYS A 220 8.44 19.08 5.56
N TYR A 221 8.15 18.03 4.78
CA TYR A 221 7.12 18.09 3.74
C TYR A 221 5.73 18.44 4.31
N ILE A 222 5.37 17.86 5.46
CA ILE A 222 4.07 18.07 6.10
C ILE A 222 3.97 19.47 6.72
N SER A 223 4.96 19.86 7.51
CA SER A 223 4.92 21.05 8.36
C SER A 223 5.36 22.33 7.65
N VAL A 224 6.24 22.24 6.64
CA VAL A 224 6.84 23.41 5.97
C VAL A 224 6.37 23.54 4.52
N PHE A 225 6.38 22.45 3.74
CA PHE A 225 6.13 22.54 2.29
C PHE A 225 4.68 22.29 1.86
N SER A 226 3.81 21.82 2.77
CA SER A 226 2.48 21.32 2.40
C SER A 226 1.60 22.36 1.71
N ALA A 227 1.56 23.60 2.24
CA ALA A 227 0.79 24.69 1.65
C ALA A 227 1.26 25.04 0.23
N ASP A 228 2.58 25.20 0.04
CA ASP A 228 3.20 25.47 -1.25
C ASP A 228 2.89 24.35 -2.25
N ILE A 229 3.08 23.09 -1.85
CA ILE A 229 2.87 21.91 -2.70
C ILE A 229 1.39 21.77 -3.07
N ILE A 230 0.45 21.98 -2.15
CA ILE A 230 -0.98 21.93 -2.45
C ILE A 230 -1.36 23.02 -3.46
N SER A 231 -0.76 24.21 -3.35
CA SER A 231 -0.99 25.32 -4.29
C SER A 231 -0.61 24.96 -5.74
N LEU A 232 0.38 24.07 -5.92
CA LEU A 232 0.84 23.59 -7.24
C LEU A 232 -0.27 22.93 -8.03
N ARG A 233 -1.27 22.35 -7.35
CA ARG A 233 -2.44 21.76 -8.00
C ARG A 233 -3.10 22.74 -8.99
N THR A 234 -3.20 24.00 -8.59
CA THR A 234 -3.86 25.04 -9.40
C THR A 234 -2.86 25.77 -10.29
N SER A 235 -1.67 26.13 -9.80
CA SER A 235 -0.71 26.93 -10.56
C SER A 235 -0.03 26.16 -11.71
N HIS A 236 0.09 24.84 -11.60
CA HIS A 236 0.76 23.96 -12.57
C HIS A 236 -0.21 22.98 -13.26
N ASP A 237 -1.51 23.30 -13.26
CA ASP A 237 -2.58 22.50 -13.88
C ASP A 237 -2.43 20.98 -13.63
N CYS A 238 -2.24 20.65 -12.36
CA CYS A 238 -2.05 19.28 -11.90
C CYS A 238 -3.38 18.63 -11.48
N ARG A 239 -4.53 19.24 -11.83
CA ARG A 239 -5.86 18.72 -11.48
C ARG A 239 -6.25 17.52 -12.31
N GLU A 240 -5.84 17.50 -13.58
CA GLU A 240 -6.13 16.42 -14.52
C GLU A 240 -4.80 15.78 -14.97
N ALA A 241 -4.67 14.46 -14.88
CA ALA A 241 -3.52 13.82 -15.49
C ALA A 241 -3.72 13.91 -16.99
N VAL A 242 -2.70 14.41 -17.68
CA VAL A 242 -2.67 14.43 -19.14
C VAL A 242 -2.88 13.00 -19.61
N ASP A 243 -4.03 12.74 -20.21
CA ASP A 243 -4.42 11.41 -20.62
C ASP A 243 -3.47 10.94 -21.73
N ARG A 244 -2.40 10.23 -21.34
CA ARG A 244 -1.54 9.50 -22.28
C ARG A 244 -2.30 8.34 -22.95
N SER A 245 -3.56 8.11 -22.58
CA SER A 245 -4.32 6.90 -22.86
C SER A 245 -5.68 7.14 -23.54
N SER A 246 -6.09 8.40 -23.80
CA SER A 246 -7.27 8.75 -24.60
C SER A 246 -7.15 8.22 -26.03
N HIS A 247 -5.92 7.94 -26.46
CA HIS A 247 -5.62 7.18 -27.65
C HIS A 247 -6.16 5.74 -27.49
N LYS A 248 -7.36 5.52 -28.03
CA LYS A 248 -7.82 4.18 -28.39
C LYS A 248 -6.84 3.65 -29.43
N THR A 249 -6.12 2.58 -29.10
CA THR A 249 -5.21 1.95 -30.07
C THR A 249 -6.01 1.52 -31.31
N PRO A 250 -5.41 1.44 -32.51
CA PRO A 250 -6.11 0.95 -33.69
C PRO A 250 -6.79 -0.41 -33.47
N ARG A 251 -6.23 -1.25 -32.58
CA ARG A 251 -6.84 -2.52 -32.17
C ARG A 251 -8.13 -2.34 -31.37
N GLN A 252 -8.19 -1.36 -30.47
CA GLN A 252 -9.36 -1.07 -29.64
C GLN A 252 -10.50 -0.44 -30.44
N LEU A 253 -10.19 0.50 -31.34
CA LEU A 253 -11.18 1.03 -32.28
C LEU A 253 -11.77 -0.09 -33.13
N ARG A 254 -10.91 -1.01 -33.62
CA ARG A 254 -11.37 -2.19 -34.36
C ARG A 254 -12.27 -3.11 -33.54
N GLU A 255 -11.98 -3.34 -32.27
CA GLU A 255 -12.82 -4.19 -31.41
C GLU A 255 -14.21 -3.57 -31.14
N GLU A 256 -14.25 -2.24 -30.98
CA GLU A 256 -15.50 -1.52 -30.79
C GLU A 256 -16.38 -1.55 -32.05
N VAL A 257 -15.75 -1.31 -33.21
CA VAL A 257 -16.41 -1.43 -34.51
C VAL A 257 -16.93 -2.86 -34.74
N PHE A 258 -16.18 -3.87 -34.32
CA PHE A 258 -16.61 -5.27 -34.41
C PHE A 258 -17.79 -5.59 -33.47
N ARG A 259 -17.79 -5.10 -32.23
CA ARG A 259 -18.93 -5.25 -31.32
C ARG A 259 -20.18 -4.54 -31.85
N ARG A 260 -20.04 -3.29 -32.28
CA ARG A 260 -21.16 -2.54 -32.90
C ARG A 260 -21.70 -3.23 -34.15
N PHE A 261 -20.82 -3.85 -34.95
CA PHE A 261 -21.24 -4.68 -36.07
C PHE A 261 -22.07 -5.88 -35.60
N LEU A 262 -21.62 -6.63 -34.59
CA LEU A 262 -22.38 -7.78 -34.06
C LEU A 262 -23.73 -7.39 -33.45
N ASP A 263 -23.83 -6.20 -32.87
CA ASP A 263 -25.05 -5.75 -32.18
C ASP A 263 -26.07 -5.13 -33.15
N SER A 264 -25.63 -4.53 -34.26
CA SER A 264 -26.48 -3.70 -35.14
C SER A 264 -26.59 -4.20 -36.59
N TYR A 265 -25.68 -5.06 -37.06
CA TYR A 265 -25.72 -5.55 -38.43
C TYR A 265 -26.70 -6.72 -38.57
N GLN A 266 -27.66 -6.58 -39.47
CA GLN A 266 -28.70 -7.61 -39.76
C GLN A 266 -28.61 -8.13 -41.20
N GLY A 267 -27.61 -7.70 -41.98
CA GLY A 267 -27.44 -8.11 -43.37
C GLY A 267 -26.75 -9.47 -43.53
N PRO A 268 -26.66 -9.97 -44.78
CA PRO A 268 -25.95 -11.22 -45.07
C PRO A 268 -24.44 -11.09 -44.84
N ILE A 269 -23.80 -12.18 -44.43
CA ILE A 269 -22.35 -12.28 -44.28
C ILE A 269 -21.77 -12.82 -45.60
N PRO A 270 -20.80 -12.12 -46.22
CA PRO A 270 -20.21 -12.56 -47.48
C PRO A 270 -19.51 -13.91 -47.30
N ALA A 271 -19.84 -14.87 -48.15
CA ALA A 271 -19.35 -16.23 -48.10
C ALA A 271 -18.51 -16.59 -49.34
N ARG A 272 -17.72 -17.66 -49.21
CA ARG A 272 -16.97 -18.31 -50.28
C ARG A 272 -17.22 -19.82 -50.22
N ILE A 273 -17.22 -20.48 -51.37
CA ILE A 273 -17.27 -21.94 -51.46
C ILE A 273 -15.83 -22.44 -51.47
N ASP A 274 -15.49 -23.30 -50.52
CA ASP A 274 -14.16 -23.92 -50.39
C ASP A 274 -14.36 -25.42 -50.17
N SER A 275 -13.83 -26.25 -51.06
CA SER A 275 -14.01 -27.73 -51.03
C SER A 275 -15.46 -28.21 -50.86
N GLY A 276 -16.43 -27.49 -51.43
CA GLY A 276 -17.86 -27.84 -51.37
C GLY A 276 -18.60 -27.33 -50.12
N GLU A 277 -17.90 -26.73 -49.16
CA GLU A 277 -18.51 -26.10 -47.98
C GLU A 277 -18.61 -24.58 -48.12
N ILE A 278 -19.73 -24.01 -47.69
CA ILE A 278 -19.93 -22.55 -47.63
C ILE A 278 -19.28 -22.04 -46.35
N GLN A 279 -18.30 -21.15 -46.48
CA GLN A 279 -17.52 -20.59 -45.38
C GLN A 279 -17.50 -19.05 -45.46
N PRO A 280 -17.35 -18.32 -44.34
CA PRO A 280 -17.21 -16.86 -44.37
C PRO A 280 -16.02 -16.40 -45.23
N ALA A 281 -16.24 -15.43 -46.11
CA ALA A 281 -15.20 -14.78 -46.89
C ALA A 281 -14.46 -13.74 -46.03
N TRP A 282 -13.50 -14.20 -45.21
CA TRP A 282 -12.83 -13.41 -44.17
C TRP A 282 -12.27 -12.04 -44.60
N VAL A 283 -11.80 -11.92 -45.85
CA VAL A 283 -11.27 -10.66 -46.37
C VAL A 283 -12.40 -9.67 -46.66
N ARG A 284 -13.48 -10.11 -47.34
CA ARG A 284 -14.67 -9.30 -47.61
C ARG A 284 -15.39 -8.94 -46.32
N LEU A 285 -15.47 -9.88 -45.38
CA LEU A 285 -16.03 -9.60 -44.06
C LEU A 285 -15.19 -8.58 -43.28
N SER A 286 -13.86 -8.59 -43.42
CA SER A 286 -13.00 -7.57 -42.80
C SER A 286 -13.30 -6.17 -43.35
N ILE A 287 -13.49 -6.06 -44.68
CA ILE A 287 -13.85 -4.82 -45.36
C ILE A 287 -15.22 -4.33 -44.88
N LEU A 288 -16.22 -5.20 -44.84
CA LEU A 288 -17.58 -4.88 -44.41
C LEU A 288 -17.65 -4.40 -42.96
N VAL A 289 -17.03 -5.13 -42.03
CA VAL A 289 -16.99 -4.76 -40.60
C VAL A 289 -16.29 -3.43 -40.39
N THR A 290 -15.18 -3.19 -41.11
CA THR A 290 -14.35 -2.00 -40.90
C THR A 290 -14.67 -0.85 -41.85
N CYS A 291 -15.74 -0.93 -42.63
CA CYS A 291 -16.10 0.06 -43.64
C CYS A 291 -14.94 0.38 -44.60
N GLY A 292 -14.16 -0.63 -45.00
CA GLY A 292 -13.01 -0.50 -45.90
C GLY A 292 -11.68 -0.14 -45.23
N ALA A 293 -11.64 0.10 -43.91
CA ALA A 293 -10.40 0.48 -43.22
C ALA A 293 -9.38 -0.67 -43.07
N SER A 294 -9.78 -1.93 -43.22
CA SER A 294 -8.87 -3.09 -43.13
C SER A 294 -9.37 -4.33 -43.87
N THR A 295 -8.44 -5.06 -44.50
CA THR A 295 -8.66 -6.39 -45.12
C THR A 295 -8.25 -7.55 -44.22
N HIS A 296 -7.65 -7.27 -43.04
CA HIS A 296 -7.01 -8.26 -42.17
C HIS A 296 -7.66 -8.37 -40.79
N HIS A 297 -8.85 -7.79 -40.60
CA HIS A 297 -9.55 -7.81 -39.32
C HIS A 297 -9.77 -9.24 -38.81
N PHE A 298 -10.10 -10.17 -39.72
CA PHE A 298 -10.23 -11.60 -39.47
C PHE A 298 -9.08 -12.41 -40.08
N ALA A 299 -7.83 -11.94 -40.01
CA ALA A 299 -6.67 -12.73 -40.41
C ALA A 299 -6.60 -14.08 -39.67
N TRP A 300 -5.91 -15.07 -40.23
CA TRP A 300 -5.87 -16.45 -39.72
C TRP A 300 -5.41 -16.59 -38.27
N ARG A 301 -4.64 -15.63 -37.76
CA ARG A 301 -4.14 -15.59 -36.37
C ARG A 301 -5.20 -15.13 -35.35
N ASN A 302 -6.33 -14.57 -35.79
CA ASN A 302 -7.39 -14.05 -34.92
C ASN A 302 -8.50 -15.10 -34.75
N VAL A 303 -8.16 -16.20 -34.06
CA VAL A 303 -9.00 -17.40 -33.91
C VAL A 303 -10.32 -17.08 -33.21
N ASP A 304 -10.27 -16.37 -32.08
CA ASP A 304 -11.45 -16.02 -31.26
C ASP A 304 -12.57 -15.31 -32.04
N ARG A 305 -12.21 -14.37 -32.92
CA ARG A 305 -13.20 -13.61 -33.72
C ARG A 305 -13.84 -14.46 -34.81
N ARG A 306 -13.06 -15.37 -35.41
CA ARG A 306 -13.57 -16.29 -36.43
C ARG A 306 -14.51 -17.30 -35.80
N ASP A 307 -14.18 -17.79 -34.61
CA ASP A 307 -14.99 -18.77 -33.89
C ASP A 307 -16.30 -18.14 -33.38
N LEU A 308 -16.28 -16.86 -32.99
CA LEU A 308 -17.50 -16.13 -32.66
C LEU A 308 -18.44 -15.97 -33.87
N ILE A 309 -17.92 -15.59 -35.04
CA ILE A 309 -18.72 -15.50 -36.28
C ILE A 309 -19.25 -16.88 -36.68
N ARG A 310 -18.42 -17.93 -36.61
CA ARG A 310 -18.84 -19.30 -36.88
C ARG A 310 -19.95 -19.74 -35.93
N SER A 311 -19.82 -19.47 -34.63
CA SER A 311 -20.84 -19.79 -33.62
C SER A 311 -22.17 -19.07 -33.91
N ARG A 312 -22.12 -17.80 -34.33
CA ARG A 312 -23.32 -17.03 -34.71
C ARG A 312 -23.96 -17.51 -36.02
N VAL A 313 -23.17 -17.99 -36.97
CA VAL A 313 -23.69 -18.65 -38.18
C VAL A 313 -24.32 -20.00 -37.83
N SER A 314 -23.66 -20.83 -37.02
CA SER A 314 -24.16 -22.14 -36.59
C SER A 314 -25.43 -22.06 -35.75
N SER A 315 -25.63 -20.97 -34.99
CA SER A 315 -26.86 -20.69 -34.24
C SER A 315 -27.97 -20.04 -35.08
N GLY A 316 -27.73 -19.80 -36.38
CA GLY A 316 -28.71 -19.17 -37.28
C GLY A 316 -28.89 -17.66 -37.10
N ALA A 317 -28.11 -17.03 -36.22
CA ALA A 317 -28.17 -15.60 -35.95
C ALA A 317 -27.54 -14.76 -37.08
N LEU A 318 -26.71 -15.35 -37.94
CA LEU A 318 -26.13 -14.72 -39.13
C LEU A 318 -26.25 -15.67 -40.33
N GLN A 319 -26.70 -15.15 -41.48
CA GLN A 319 -26.82 -15.92 -42.71
C GLN A 319 -25.62 -15.71 -43.63
N LEU A 320 -25.13 -16.80 -44.23
CA LEU A 320 -24.04 -16.77 -45.21
C LEU A 320 -24.61 -16.66 -46.64
N GLU A 321 -24.07 -15.73 -47.43
CA GLU A 321 -24.49 -15.54 -48.82
C GLU A 321 -23.28 -15.45 -49.75
N VAL A 322 -23.31 -16.18 -50.86
CA VAL A 322 -22.28 -16.10 -51.90
C VAL A 322 -22.64 -14.97 -52.84
N MET A 323 -21.84 -13.90 -52.81
CA MET A 323 -22.16 -12.65 -53.50
C MET A 323 -21.13 -12.31 -54.59
N THR A 324 -21.60 -11.74 -55.69
CA THR A 324 -20.77 -11.11 -56.72
C THR A 324 -20.07 -9.85 -56.19
N LYS A 325 -19.10 -9.34 -56.95
CA LYS A 325 -18.38 -8.12 -56.57
C LYS A 325 -19.32 -6.90 -56.43
N THR A 326 -20.23 -6.73 -57.38
CA THR A 326 -21.19 -5.61 -57.41
C THR A 326 -22.18 -5.67 -56.25
N GLU A 327 -22.68 -6.86 -55.91
CA GLU A 327 -23.57 -7.07 -54.76
C GLU A 327 -22.85 -6.76 -53.43
N PHE A 328 -21.59 -7.17 -53.30
CA PHE A 328 -20.79 -6.86 -52.12
C PHE A 328 -20.49 -5.34 -51.97
N GLU A 329 -20.24 -4.64 -53.08
CA GLU A 329 -20.03 -3.20 -53.08
C GLU A 329 -21.30 -2.43 -52.69
N ASN A 330 -22.47 -2.86 -53.18
CA ASN A 330 -23.77 -2.30 -52.79
C ASN A 330 -24.07 -2.55 -51.30
N LEU A 331 -23.82 -3.76 -50.80
CA LEU A 331 -23.97 -4.10 -49.39
C LEU A 331 -23.11 -3.21 -48.48
N CYS A 332 -21.84 -2.99 -48.86
CA CYS A 332 -20.97 -2.09 -48.13
C CYS A 332 -21.49 -0.65 -48.15
N ALA A 333 -22.00 -0.18 -49.30
CA ALA A 333 -22.56 1.16 -49.44
C ALA A 333 -23.81 1.37 -48.58
N GLU A 334 -24.69 0.38 -48.48
CA GLU A 334 -25.87 0.41 -47.60
C GLU A 334 -25.49 0.38 -46.13
N TRP A 335 -24.56 -0.49 -45.74
CA TRP A 335 -24.09 -0.57 -44.37
C TRP A 335 -23.40 0.72 -43.92
N ASN A 336 -22.62 1.35 -44.81
CA ASN A 336 -21.99 2.64 -44.55
C ASN A 336 -23.01 3.78 -44.32
N LYS A 337 -24.20 3.71 -44.94
CA LYS A 337 -25.29 4.68 -44.71
C LYS A 337 -25.92 4.50 -43.32
N VAL A 338 -26.09 3.26 -42.86
CA VAL A 338 -26.70 2.92 -41.56
C VAL A 338 -25.79 3.29 -40.39
N LEU A 339 -24.49 3.05 -40.53
CA LEU A 339 -23.55 3.35 -39.45
C LEU A 339 -23.37 4.85 -39.21
N GLY A 340 -23.64 5.69 -40.22
CA GLY A 340 -23.30 7.11 -40.29
C GLY A 340 -21.81 7.26 -40.06
N ALA A 341 -21.01 7.33 -41.13
CA ALA A 341 -19.53 7.32 -41.13
C ALA A 341 -18.94 7.27 -39.72
N PRO A 342 -18.59 6.08 -39.18
CA PRO A 342 -18.24 5.96 -37.77
C PRO A 342 -17.28 7.09 -37.38
N GLU A 343 -17.37 7.58 -36.15
CA GLU A 343 -16.33 8.43 -35.52
C GLU A 343 -14.97 7.68 -35.39
N LEU A 344 -14.55 6.94 -36.41
CA LEU A 344 -13.24 7.12 -37.01
C LEU A 344 -13.19 8.54 -37.60
N ASP A 345 -13.40 9.59 -36.79
CA ASP A 345 -13.19 10.96 -37.20
C ASP A 345 -11.68 11.18 -37.26
N SER A 346 -11.19 10.69 -38.38
CA SER A 346 -9.86 10.80 -38.91
C SER A 346 -10.10 10.75 -40.42
N ALA A 347 -11.02 11.58 -40.92
CA ALA A 347 -10.85 12.08 -42.27
C ALA A 347 -9.39 12.50 -42.35
N LYS A 348 -8.60 11.84 -43.23
CA LYS A 348 -7.20 12.19 -43.42
C LYS A 348 -7.18 13.69 -43.72
N LYS A 349 -6.78 14.50 -42.73
CA LYS A 349 -6.55 15.92 -42.97
C LYS A 349 -5.59 16.00 -44.14
N SER A 350 -5.88 16.88 -45.09
CA SER A 350 -5.04 16.96 -46.27
C SER A 350 -3.61 17.32 -45.85
N GLY A 351 -2.63 16.97 -46.69
CA GLY A 351 -1.24 17.35 -46.42
C GLY A 351 -1.08 18.86 -46.23
N GLU A 352 -1.94 19.64 -46.89
CA GLU A 352 -1.93 21.10 -46.87
C GLU A 352 -2.52 21.69 -45.57
N GLU A 353 -3.62 21.14 -45.06
CA GLU A 353 -4.19 21.52 -43.76
C GLU A 353 -3.20 21.24 -42.62
N THR A 354 -2.54 20.08 -42.67
CA THR A 354 -1.53 19.70 -41.66
C THR A 354 -0.32 20.63 -41.72
N ASN A 355 0.13 21.01 -42.91
CA ASN A 355 1.22 21.97 -43.09
C ASN A 355 0.85 23.36 -42.57
N LYS A 356 -0.40 23.80 -42.78
CA LYS A 356 -0.93 25.06 -42.24
C LYS A 356 -0.88 25.08 -40.71
N MET A 357 -1.30 23.99 -40.04
CA MET A 357 -1.25 23.88 -38.58
C MET A 357 0.17 24.06 -38.01
N VAL A 358 1.20 23.50 -38.67
CA VAL A 358 2.60 23.73 -38.27
C VAL A 358 2.99 25.19 -38.38
N ARG A 359 2.64 25.85 -39.50
CA ARG A 359 2.97 27.26 -39.72
C ARG A 359 2.26 28.17 -38.72
N ASP A 360 0.98 27.91 -38.47
CA ASP A 360 0.18 28.65 -37.49
C ASP A 360 0.81 28.49 -36.09
N TRP A 361 1.19 27.27 -35.70
CA TRP A 361 1.90 27.03 -34.44
C TRP A 361 3.24 27.77 -34.37
N LEU A 362 4.05 27.75 -35.43
CA LEU A 362 5.34 28.45 -35.48
C LEU A 362 5.19 29.97 -35.34
N SER A 363 4.03 30.53 -35.68
CA SER A 363 3.75 31.97 -35.60
C SER A 363 3.38 32.46 -34.20
N LEU A 364 3.04 31.58 -33.27
CA LEU A 364 2.66 31.96 -31.90
C LEU A 364 3.88 32.49 -31.12
N GLU A 365 3.68 33.55 -30.33
CA GLU A 365 4.75 34.14 -29.52
C GLU A 365 5.30 33.19 -28.45
N ASP A 366 4.49 32.28 -27.93
CA ASP A 366 4.87 31.33 -26.88
C ASP A 366 5.40 29.98 -27.40
N SER A 367 5.43 29.77 -28.72
CA SER A 367 5.85 28.49 -29.30
C SER A 367 7.33 28.21 -29.08
N ARG A 368 7.63 27.00 -28.58
CA ARG A 368 9.00 26.50 -28.37
C ARG A 368 9.13 25.03 -28.75
N VAL A 369 10.29 24.66 -29.30
CA VAL A 369 10.61 23.30 -29.72
C VAL A 369 11.15 22.46 -28.56
N ALA A 370 10.64 21.25 -28.42
CA ALA A 370 11.04 20.29 -27.41
C ALA A 370 12.29 19.51 -27.86
N LEU A 371 13.38 19.61 -27.10
CA LEU A 371 14.62 18.85 -27.29
C LEU A 371 14.68 17.66 -26.32
N LYS A 372 15.25 16.53 -26.72
CA LYS A 372 15.45 15.36 -25.87
C LYS A 372 16.50 15.61 -24.78
N HIS A 373 17.48 16.47 -25.07
CA HIS A 373 18.58 16.81 -24.19
C HIS A 373 18.98 18.27 -24.39
N ARG A 374 19.83 18.80 -23.49
CA ARG A 374 20.36 20.16 -23.62
C ARG A 374 21.44 20.17 -24.72
N VAL A 375 21.32 21.09 -25.67
CA VAL A 375 22.30 21.32 -26.74
C VAL A 375 22.98 22.66 -26.49
N SER A 376 24.32 22.69 -26.51
CA SER A 376 25.11 23.89 -26.21
C SER A 376 25.18 24.87 -27.38
N ASP A 377 25.17 24.35 -28.61
CA ASP A 377 25.20 25.13 -29.84
C ASP A 377 23.87 24.96 -30.59
N LEU A 378 23.10 26.04 -30.71
CA LEU A 378 21.78 26.01 -31.33
C LEU A 378 21.84 25.67 -32.82
N ASP A 379 22.91 26.02 -33.54
CA ASP A 379 23.06 25.73 -34.96
C ASP A 379 23.31 24.24 -35.24
N SER A 380 23.89 23.54 -34.25
CA SER A 380 24.12 22.10 -34.29
C SER A 380 22.86 21.25 -34.11
N ILE A 381 21.70 21.84 -33.78
CA ILE A 381 20.46 21.10 -33.57
C ILE A 381 20.07 20.34 -34.84
N THR A 382 19.84 19.04 -34.69
CA THR A 382 19.41 18.13 -35.74
C THR A 382 18.05 17.50 -35.43
N SER A 383 17.51 16.78 -36.42
CA SER A 383 16.27 16.03 -36.26
C SER A 383 16.36 14.94 -35.17
N SER A 384 17.53 14.42 -34.81
CA SER A 384 17.63 13.41 -33.74
C SER A 384 17.45 14.01 -32.34
N ASP A 385 17.75 15.30 -32.20
CA ASP A 385 17.74 16.00 -30.91
C ASP A 385 16.33 16.43 -30.52
N ILE A 386 15.42 16.54 -31.49
CA ILE A 386 14.03 16.94 -31.26
C ILE A 386 13.21 15.77 -30.71
N ASN A 387 12.41 16.07 -29.68
CA ASN A 387 11.42 15.14 -29.15
C ASN A 387 10.14 15.20 -30.00
N TRP A 388 10.12 14.44 -31.10
CA TRP A 388 9.01 14.44 -32.07
C TRP A 388 7.66 14.07 -31.46
N ALA A 389 7.63 13.13 -30.51
CA ALA A 389 6.40 12.76 -29.82
C ALA A 389 5.81 13.92 -29.02
N MET A 390 6.66 14.78 -28.46
CA MET A 390 6.23 16.00 -27.77
C MET A 390 5.78 17.07 -28.76
N MET A 391 6.55 17.29 -29.84
CA MET A 391 6.18 18.24 -30.90
C MET A 391 4.84 17.92 -31.54
N GLU A 392 4.54 16.64 -31.72
CA GLU A 392 3.28 16.17 -32.27
C GLU A 392 2.09 16.57 -31.37
N ARG A 393 2.29 16.60 -30.04
CA ARG A 393 1.27 17.05 -29.09
C ARG A 393 1.16 18.58 -29.04
N GLU A 394 2.28 19.30 -29.02
CA GLU A 394 2.29 20.77 -28.93
C GLU A 394 1.70 21.44 -30.19
N VAL A 395 1.90 20.84 -31.37
CA VAL A 395 1.44 21.40 -32.65
C VAL A 395 -0.01 21.02 -32.98
N TYR A 396 -0.40 19.75 -32.75
CA TYR A 396 -1.69 19.23 -33.24
C TYR A 396 -2.71 18.90 -32.16
N ASN A 397 -2.35 19.03 -30.88
CA ASN A 397 -3.18 18.63 -29.74
C ASN A 397 -3.48 17.11 -29.71
N ALA A 398 -3.87 16.57 -28.55
CA ALA A 398 -4.01 15.11 -28.34
C ALA A 398 -5.12 14.41 -29.16
N ASN A 399 -5.88 15.15 -29.96
CA ASN A 399 -7.02 14.66 -30.73
C ASN A 399 -6.74 14.42 -32.23
N CYS A 400 -5.54 14.74 -32.74
CA CYS A 400 -5.21 14.58 -34.15
C CYS A 400 -4.48 13.25 -34.43
N GLN A 401 -4.62 12.73 -35.66
CA GLN A 401 -4.01 11.49 -36.15
C GLN A 401 -2.53 11.34 -35.74
N ASN A 402 -2.19 10.19 -35.15
CA ASN A 402 -0.81 9.85 -34.79
C ASN A 402 0.06 9.70 -36.06
N GLY A 403 1.18 10.42 -36.08
CA GLY A 403 2.29 10.21 -37.02
C GLY A 403 2.44 11.24 -38.13
N LEU A 404 1.79 12.38 -38.03
CA LEU A 404 1.99 13.53 -38.93
C LEU A 404 3.42 14.07 -38.89
N LEU A 405 4.12 13.90 -37.77
CA LEU A 405 5.56 14.18 -37.66
C LEU A 405 6.42 12.92 -37.57
N SER A 406 5.87 11.73 -37.28
CA SER A 406 6.67 10.50 -37.11
C SER A 406 6.67 9.55 -38.32
N GLN A 407 5.75 9.68 -39.28
CA GLN A 407 5.73 8.91 -40.53
C GLN A 407 6.92 9.24 -41.43
N ASP A 408 7.39 8.24 -42.18
CA ASP A 408 8.46 8.41 -43.18
C ASP A 408 7.84 8.78 -44.54
N SER A 409 7.53 10.06 -44.70
CA SER A 409 6.99 10.64 -45.94
C SER A 409 7.66 11.98 -46.21
N GLU A 410 7.78 12.37 -47.48
CA GLU A 410 8.38 13.66 -47.87
C GLU A 410 7.71 14.85 -47.16
N ASN A 411 6.39 14.82 -47.03
CA ASN A 411 5.62 15.84 -46.32
C ASN A 411 5.95 15.91 -44.81
N ALA A 412 6.18 14.76 -44.17
CA ALA A 412 6.59 14.74 -42.76
C ALA A 412 8.04 15.23 -42.59
N GLN A 413 8.94 14.90 -43.53
CA GLN A 413 10.31 15.41 -43.53
C GLN A 413 10.35 16.94 -43.70
N PHE A 414 9.53 17.49 -44.60
CA PHE A 414 9.38 18.94 -44.77
C PHE A 414 8.94 19.64 -43.47
N ARG A 415 7.91 19.09 -42.78
CA ARG A 415 7.45 19.63 -41.50
C ARG A 415 8.51 19.53 -40.40
N ARG A 416 9.26 18.42 -40.35
CA ARG A 416 10.39 18.27 -39.41
C ARG A 416 11.44 19.35 -39.66
N GLN A 417 11.77 19.63 -40.91
CA GLN A 417 12.76 20.65 -41.25
C GLN A 417 12.32 22.05 -40.76
N LEU A 418 11.05 22.43 -40.98
CA LEU A 418 10.53 23.69 -40.46
C LEU A 418 10.67 23.82 -38.93
N ILE A 419 10.44 22.73 -38.20
CA ILE A 419 10.57 22.69 -36.74
C ILE A 419 12.05 22.73 -36.33
N VAL A 420 12.96 22.05 -37.04
CA VAL A 420 14.41 22.13 -36.81
C VAL A 420 14.91 23.56 -37.02
N ASP A 421 14.52 24.20 -38.12
CA ASP A 421 14.95 25.58 -38.43
C ASP A 421 14.40 26.58 -37.41
N PHE A 422 13.20 26.34 -36.87
CA PHE A 422 12.66 27.14 -35.78
C PHE A 422 13.36 26.88 -34.44
N ALA A 423 13.81 25.65 -34.18
CA ALA A 423 14.61 25.32 -32.99
C ALA A 423 15.95 26.06 -32.98
N ARG A 424 16.61 26.15 -34.13
CA ARG A 424 17.87 26.90 -34.32
C ARG A 424 17.74 28.39 -33.99
N LYS A 425 16.54 28.96 -34.10
CA LYS A 425 16.24 30.35 -33.69
C LYS A 425 16.17 30.56 -32.17
N GLY A 426 16.50 29.54 -31.35
CA GLY A 426 16.65 29.64 -29.89
C GLY A 426 15.36 29.53 -29.08
N ARG A 427 14.22 29.31 -29.74
CA ARG A 427 12.94 29.04 -29.06
C ARG A 427 12.81 27.56 -28.72
N VAL A 428 13.59 27.09 -27.74
CA VAL A 428 13.65 25.67 -27.36
C VAL A 428 13.44 25.45 -25.86
N TYR A 429 13.09 24.22 -25.47
CA TYR A 429 13.14 23.73 -24.10
C TYR A 429 13.51 22.23 -24.07
N VAL A 430 14.04 21.74 -22.95
CA VAL A 430 14.43 20.33 -22.80
C VAL A 430 13.25 19.51 -22.23
N ALA A 431 12.94 18.40 -22.89
CA ALA A 431 11.87 17.45 -22.59
C ALA A 431 12.41 16.01 -22.66
N ASP A 432 13.24 15.64 -21.69
CA ASP A 432 13.78 14.28 -21.57
C ASP A 432 12.67 13.27 -21.21
N LYS A 433 12.72 12.07 -21.80
CA LYS A 433 11.82 10.92 -21.52
C LYS A 433 10.30 11.21 -21.58
N GLY A 434 9.87 12.13 -22.44
CA GLY A 434 8.44 12.42 -22.66
C GLY A 434 7.74 13.08 -21.45
N GLN A 435 8.52 13.70 -20.57
CA GLN A 435 8.01 14.42 -19.41
C GLN A 435 7.42 15.78 -19.86
N LEU A 436 6.19 16.07 -19.39
CA LEU A 436 5.64 17.43 -19.31
C LEU A 436 6.64 18.29 -18.52
N SER A 437 6.92 19.56 -18.74
CA SER A 437 6.44 20.65 -19.60
C SER A 437 7.33 21.85 -19.20
N ARG A 438 7.20 22.98 -19.90
CA ARG A 438 7.79 24.30 -19.57
C ARG A 438 7.80 24.55 -18.04
N LYS A 439 8.95 24.95 -17.49
CA LYS A 439 9.04 25.39 -16.08
C LYS A 439 8.22 26.67 -15.88
N ARG A 440 7.41 26.70 -14.84
CA ARG A 440 6.66 27.88 -14.38
C ARG A 440 7.28 28.38 -13.08
N LYS A 441 7.18 29.68 -12.84
CA LYS A 441 7.68 30.28 -11.60
C LYS A 441 6.81 29.87 -10.41
N CYS A 442 7.45 29.66 -9.26
CA CYS A 442 6.82 29.37 -7.98
C CYS A 442 7.01 30.57 -7.04
N PRO A 443 6.29 31.69 -7.24
CA PRO A 443 6.43 32.87 -6.40
C PRO A 443 5.90 32.60 -4.99
N GLY A 444 6.57 33.16 -3.97
CA GLY A 444 6.09 33.13 -2.58
C GLY A 444 6.34 31.82 -1.83
N PHE A 445 7.10 30.89 -2.42
CA PHE A 445 7.46 29.65 -1.73
C PHE A 445 8.39 29.92 -0.54
N VAL A 446 8.22 29.11 0.50
CA VAL A 446 8.92 29.30 1.78
C VAL A 446 10.43 29.20 1.59
N GLN A 447 11.16 30.09 2.26
CA GLN A 447 12.61 30.10 2.27
C GLN A 447 13.12 29.02 3.23
N VAL A 448 14.11 28.25 2.79
CA VAL A 448 14.78 27.25 3.61
C VAL A 448 16.29 27.43 3.51
N GLU A 449 16.96 27.10 4.60
CA GLU A 449 18.41 26.99 4.59
C GLU A 449 18.81 25.75 3.80
N SER A 450 19.58 25.95 2.74
CA SER A 450 20.12 24.87 1.91
C SER A 450 21.25 24.14 2.65
N SER A 451 21.70 23.00 2.11
CA SER A 451 22.88 22.32 2.65
C SER A 451 24.17 23.15 2.62
N SER A 452 24.21 24.25 1.85
CA SER A 452 25.32 25.20 1.82
C SER A 452 25.17 26.38 2.78
N GLY A 453 24.11 26.39 3.62
CA GLY A 453 23.84 27.47 4.59
C GLY A 453 23.18 28.72 3.98
N GLU A 454 22.80 28.67 2.70
CA GLU A 454 22.16 29.80 2.01
C GLU A 454 20.63 29.72 2.15
N LEU A 455 20.00 30.84 2.53
CA LEU A 455 18.55 30.97 2.56
C LEU A 455 18.02 31.20 1.15
N SER A 456 17.25 30.25 0.64
CA SER A 456 16.60 30.36 -0.68
C SER A 456 15.24 29.67 -0.69
N ALA A 457 14.37 30.05 -1.63
CA ALA A 457 13.10 29.35 -1.83
C ALA A 457 13.38 27.88 -2.13
N TRP A 458 12.65 26.95 -1.48
CA TRP A 458 12.91 25.52 -1.68
C TRP A 458 12.69 25.06 -3.14
N ALA A 459 11.88 25.81 -3.91
CA ALA A 459 11.80 25.76 -5.36
C ALA A 459 11.46 27.14 -5.94
N THR A 460 12.19 27.55 -6.98
CA THR A 460 11.94 28.81 -7.71
C THR A 460 11.11 28.60 -8.97
N GLU A 461 11.30 27.48 -9.65
CA GLU A 461 10.55 27.09 -10.84
C GLU A 461 10.34 25.57 -10.90
N LEU A 462 9.14 25.14 -11.25
CA LEU A 462 8.79 23.72 -11.44
C LEU A 462 8.07 23.53 -12.78
N SER A 463 8.32 22.39 -13.42
CA SER A 463 7.45 21.87 -14.48
C SER A 463 6.18 21.25 -13.90
N ASP A 464 5.15 21.06 -14.72
CA ASP A 464 3.92 20.41 -14.27
C ASP A 464 4.18 18.94 -13.84
N PHE A 465 5.20 18.29 -14.40
CA PHE A 465 5.63 16.95 -13.97
C PHE A 465 6.32 16.97 -12.60
N GLU A 466 7.26 17.89 -12.38
CA GLU A 466 7.91 18.06 -11.08
C GLU A 466 6.85 18.40 -10.02
N ALA A 467 5.95 19.33 -10.30
CA ALA A 467 4.82 19.67 -9.43
C ALA A 467 3.93 18.46 -9.07
N ARG A 468 3.61 17.59 -10.04
CA ARG A 468 2.89 16.33 -9.76
C ARG A 468 3.68 15.37 -8.89
N ASN A 469 4.99 15.27 -9.11
CA ASN A 469 5.84 14.45 -8.26
C ASN A 469 5.89 14.99 -6.83
N GLU A 470 5.89 16.32 -6.64
CA GLU A 470 5.82 16.93 -5.30
C GLU A 470 4.48 16.64 -4.60
N LEU A 471 3.35 16.69 -5.32
CA LEU A 471 2.04 16.28 -4.78
C LEU A 471 2.04 14.81 -4.35
N LEU A 472 2.59 13.92 -5.17
CA LEU A 472 2.74 12.49 -4.83
C LEU A 472 3.72 12.28 -3.67
N ALA A 473 4.82 13.05 -3.62
CA ALA A 473 5.80 13.02 -2.55
C ALA A 473 5.17 13.46 -1.22
N LEU A 474 4.33 14.49 -1.23
CA LEU A 474 3.59 14.94 -0.05
C LEU A 474 2.64 13.86 0.47
N ARG A 475 1.88 13.19 -0.42
CA ARG A 475 1.04 12.04 -0.02
C ARG A 475 1.88 10.93 0.60
N ALA A 476 3.00 10.59 -0.03
CA ALA A 476 3.91 9.57 0.47
C ALA A 476 4.53 9.96 1.82
N ALA A 477 4.92 11.22 2.01
CA ALA A 477 5.43 11.78 3.27
C ALA A 477 4.42 11.61 4.40
N CYS A 478 3.17 12.03 4.19
CA CYS A 478 2.09 11.83 5.15
C CYS A 478 1.90 10.34 5.48
N PHE A 479 1.88 9.47 4.46
CA PHE A 479 1.73 8.02 4.68
C PHE A 479 2.89 7.43 5.51
N ILE A 480 4.14 7.78 5.17
CA ILE A 480 5.34 7.33 5.90
C ILE A 480 5.27 7.77 7.36
N PHE A 481 4.99 9.05 7.58
CA PHE A 481 4.94 9.66 8.91
C PHE A 481 3.83 9.02 9.76
N VAL A 482 2.62 8.94 9.24
CA VAL A 482 1.49 8.28 9.90
C VAL A 482 1.81 6.82 10.19
N CYS A 483 2.39 6.08 9.25
CA CYS A 483 2.74 4.67 9.45
C CYS A 483 3.77 4.48 10.57
N GLY A 484 4.78 5.36 10.64
CA GLY A 484 5.81 5.33 11.67
C GLY A 484 5.30 5.70 13.06
N MET A 485 4.41 6.70 13.15
CA MET A 485 3.96 7.28 14.43
C MET A 485 2.73 6.57 15.03
N THR A 486 1.80 6.10 14.19
CA THR A 486 0.58 5.44 14.67
C THR A 486 0.73 3.94 14.87
N LEU A 487 1.77 3.37 14.26
CA LEU A 487 1.97 1.94 14.11
C LEU A 487 0.81 1.24 13.40
N MET A 488 -0.04 1.91 12.61
CA MET A 488 -1.13 1.26 11.85
C MET A 488 -0.61 0.36 10.71
N ARG A 489 -1.40 -0.63 10.28
CA ARG A 489 -1.07 -1.43 9.08
C ARG A 489 -1.40 -0.62 7.84
N ASP A 490 -0.73 -0.91 6.73
CA ASP A 490 -1.03 -0.36 5.40
C ASP A 490 -2.54 -0.36 5.08
N SER A 491 -3.20 -1.51 5.23
CA SER A 491 -4.65 -1.62 5.01
C SER A 491 -5.52 -0.77 5.96
N GLU A 492 -5.03 -0.53 7.18
CA GLU A 492 -5.73 0.28 8.19
C GLU A 492 -5.56 1.78 7.88
N ILE A 493 -4.40 2.21 7.39
CA ILE A 493 -4.14 3.60 6.99
C ILE A 493 -4.92 3.96 5.73
N GLN A 494 -4.91 3.07 4.72
CA GLN A 494 -5.65 3.31 3.48
C GLN A 494 -7.18 3.26 3.65
N ALA A 495 -7.68 2.73 4.77
CA ALA A 495 -9.11 2.70 5.09
C ALA A 495 -9.60 3.92 5.88
N ILE A 496 -8.72 4.89 6.17
CA ILE A 496 -9.09 6.11 6.90
C ILE A 496 -9.99 6.97 6.02
N ARG A 497 -11.14 7.34 6.57
CA ARG A 497 -12.14 8.18 5.93
C ARG A 497 -11.94 9.64 6.29
N ARG A 498 -12.57 10.54 5.53
CA ARG A 498 -12.72 11.95 5.91
C ARG A 498 -13.37 12.08 7.27
N ASN A 499 -13.02 13.13 8.01
CA ASN A 499 -13.51 13.37 9.37
C ASN A 499 -13.28 12.19 10.35
N SER A 500 -12.15 11.48 10.20
CA SER A 500 -11.80 10.35 11.06
C SER A 500 -11.15 10.74 12.39
N ILE A 501 -10.77 12.01 12.58
CA ILE A 501 -10.18 12.47 13.84
C ILE A 501 -11.27 12.77 14.85
N ILE A 502 -11.16 12.15 16.03
CA ILE A 502 -12.16 12.22 17.10
C ILE A 502 -11.46 12.38 18.45
N ASP A 503 -12.23 12.75 19.47
CA ASP A 503 -11.83 12.61 20.86
C ASP A 503 -12.25 11.22 21.39
N TYR A 504 -11.28 10.47 21.92
CA TYR A 504 -11.49 9.14 22.44
C TYR A 504 -10.77 8.96 23.78
N PHE A 505 -11.55 8.86 24.87
CA PHE A 505 -11.05 8.92 26.25
C PHE A 505 -10.28 10.21 26.58
N GLY A 506 -10.77 11.35 26.11
CA GLY A 506 -10.18 12.67 26.41
C GLY A 506 -8.84 12.95 25.72
N GLN A 507 -8.49 12.15 24.71
CA GLN A 507 -7.29 12.29 23.90
C GLN A 507 -7.65 12.19 22.41
N ARG A 508 -6.90 12.89 21.57
CA ARG A 508 -7.09 12.84 20.11
C ARG A 508 -6.78 11.45 19.59
N ALA A 509 -7.68 10.93 18.76
CA ALA A 509 -7.56 9.62 18.14
C ALA A 509 -8.07 9.63 16.71
N VAL A 510 -7.52 8.73 15.89
CA VAL A 510 -8.02 8.47 14.54
C VAL A 510 -8.89 7.20 14.54
N ARG A 511 -10.09 7.31 13.97
CA ARG A 511 -11.01 6.21 13.71
C ARG A 511 -10.72 5.59 12.34
N SER A 512 -10.46 4.30 12.32
CA SER A 512 -10.30 3.51 11.08
C SER A 512 -10.88 2.11 11.23
N VAL A 513 -10.56 1.22 10.30
CA VAL A 513 -11.07 -0.14 10.20
C VAL A 513 -9.95 -1.15 10.44
N PHE A 514 -10.24 -2.14 11.26
CA PHE A 514 -9.37 -3.24 11.63
C PHE A 514 -9.84 -4.55 10.99
N TYR A 515 -8.92 -5.23 10.31
CA TYR A 515 -9.23 -6.42 9.47
C TYR A 515 -8.68 -7.75 10.02
N LYS A 516 -7.59 -7.75 10.79
CA LYS A 516 -6.82 -8.98 11.05
C LYS A 516 -7.56 -9.92 12.01
N GLY A 517 -7.73 -11.17 11.60
CA GLY A 517 -8.39 -12.20 12.43
C GLY A 517 -9.90 -11.97 12.56
N ARG A 518 -10.49 -11.20 11.63
CA ARG A 518 -11.91 -10.93 11.56
C ARG A 518 -12.44 -11.31 10.17
N THR A 519 -13.66 -11.83 10.18
CA THR A 519 -14.42 -12.21 8.98
C THR A 519 -15.01 -10.98 8.30
N VAL A 520 -15.37 -9.97 9.10
CA VAL A 520 -15.84 -8.65 8.65
C VAL A 520 -14.95 -7.53 9.21
N PRO A 521 -14.81 -6.40 8.51
CA PRO A 521 -14.05 -5.26 9.01
C PRO A 521 -14.70 -4.65 10.26
N THR A 522 -13.90 -4.32 11.28
CA THR A 522 -14.40 -3.79 12.57
C THR A 522 -13.82 -2.41 12.87
N PRO A 523 -14.59 -1.46 13.44
CA PRO A 523 -14.05 -0.16 13.83
C PRO A 523 -12.90 -0.27 14.84
N GLY A 524 -11.88 0.56 14.66
CA GLY A 524 -10.73 0.68 15.55
C GLY A 524 -10.33 2.14 15.77
N PHE A 525 -9.71 2.41 16.93
CA PHE A 525 -9.28 3.74 17.34
C PHE A 525 -7.79 3.73 17.69
N TRP A 526 -7.02 4.68 17.19
CA TRP A 526 -5.60 4.85 17.48
C TRP A 526 -5.36 6.23 18.06
N TRP A 527 -4.74 6.32 19.22
CA TRP A 527 -4.33 7.61 19.78
C TRP A 527 -3.20 8.19 18.95
N VAL A 528 -3.24 9.51 18.76
CA VAL A 528 -2.34 10.25 17.85
C VAL A 528 -1.89 11.56 18.49
N THR A 529 -0.72 12.04 18.10
CA THR A 529 -0.21 13.36 18.48
C THR A 529 -0.72 14.43 17.51
N ASP A 530 -0.52 15.71 17.86
CA ASP A 530 -0.95 16.84 17.03
C ASP A 530 -0.22 16.87 15.67
N GLU A 531 1.04 16.42 15.61
CA GLU A 531 1.79 16.29 14.35
C GLU A 531 1.15 15.28 13.41
N VAL A 532 0.63 14.18 13.98
CA VAL A 532 -0.08 13.16 13.21
C VAL A 532 -1.46 13.68 12.78
N VAL A 533 -2.13 14.50 13.60
CA VAL A 533 -3.37 15.19 13.21
C VAL A 533 -3.10 16.11 12.02
N GLN A 534 -2.05 16.93 12.06
CA GLN A 534 -1.66 17.80 10.94
C GLN A 534 -1.38 16.98 9.67
N ALA A 535 -0.70 15.83 9.79
CA ALA A 535 -0.47 14.94 8.65
C ALA A 535 -1.78 14.44 8.02
N PHE A 536 -2.83 14.18 8.82
CA PHE A 536 -4.14 13.80 8.32
C PHE A 536 -4.89 14.97 7.67
N GLU A 537 -4.81 16.18 8.22
CA GLU A 537 -5.41 17.38 7.63
C GLU A 537 -4.79 17.71 6.26
N VAL A 538 -3.47 17.53 6.14
CA VAL A 538 -2.76 17.65 4.85
C VAL A 538 -3.23 16.57 3.88
N LEU A 539 -3.36 15.31 4.30
CA LEU A 539 -3.93 14.25 3.45
C LEU A 539 -5.36 14.56 3.02
N GLU A 540 -6.18 15.12 3.91
CA GLU A 540 -7.56 15.47 3.62
C GLU A 540 -7.67 16.59 2.58
N SER A 541 -6.78 17.57 2.65
CA SER A 541 -6.63 18.64 1.65
C SER A 541 -6.06 18.16 0.32
N LEU A 542 -5.21 17.14 0.37
CA LEU A 542 -4.53 16.56 -0.79
C LEU A 542 -5.37 15.49 -1.51
N SER A 543 -6.24 14.75 -0.81
CA SER A 543 -7.04 13.69 -1.43
C SER A 543 -8.13 14.26 -2.35
N MET A 544 -8.24 13.71 -3.55
CA MET A 544 -9.36 13.97 -4.47
C MET A 544 -10.51 12.96 -4.28
N ASP A 545 -10.34 11.95 -3.44
CA ASP A 545 -11.38 10.97 -3.13
C ASP A 545 -12.41 11.57 -2.17
N GLU A 546 -13.70 11.38 -2.45
CA GLU A 546 -14.78 11.99 -1.67
C GLU A 546 -14.90 11.38 -0.26
N GLU A 547 -14.46 10.15 -0.06
CA GLU A 547 -14.69 9.42 1.19
C GLU A 547 -13.40 9.16 1.98
N TYR A 548 -12.26 8.97 1.32
CA TYR A 548 -11.02 8.53 1.97
C TYR A 548 -9.84 9.51 1.84
N LEU A 549 -8.96 9.47 2.84
CA LEU A 549 -7.79 10.37 2.90
C LEU A 549 -6.62 9.89 2.03
N VAL A 550 -6.45 8.58 1.88
CA VAL A 550 -5.36 8.00 1.07
C VAL A 550 -5.93 7.52 -0.25
N GLY A 551 -5.87 8.41 -1.24
CA GLY A 551 -6.39 8.14 -2.58
C GLY A 551 -5.62 8.88 -3.67
N ALA A 552 -6.26 9.04 -4.82
CA ALA A 552 -5.72 9.80 -5.94
C ALA A 552 -5.49 11.28 -5.54
N VAL A 553 -4.37 11.86 -5.96
CA VAL A 553 -4.07 13.29 -5.73
C VAL A 553 -4.31 14.15 -6.96
N VAL A 554 -4.49 13.49 -8.11
CA VAL A 554 -4.88 14.03 -9.42
C VAL A 554 -6.08 13.22 -9.94
N LYS A 555 -7.03 13.84 -10.67
CA LYS A 555 -8.28 13.20 -11.17
C LYS A 555 -8.07 11.96 -12.06
N THR A 556 -6.84 11.63 -12.43
CA THR A 556 -6.50 10.47 -13.26
C THR A 556 -5.12 9.90 -12.90
N ASP A 557 -4.79 9.79 -11.60
CA ASP A 557 -3.67 8.95 -11.12
C ASP A 557 -3.97 7.46 -11.37
N ILE A 558 -4.03 7.08 -12.64
CA ILE A 558 -3.89 5.69 -13.07
C ILE A 558 -2.41 5.38 -12.91
N GLU A 559 -1.98 5.10 -11.67
CA GLU A 559 -0.73 4.39 -11.45
C GLU A 559 -0.77 3.17 -12.40
N LYS A 560 0.26 3.05 -13.24
CA LYS A 560 0.39 1.91 -14.14
C LYS A 560 0.32 0.65 -13.28
N GLY A 561 -0.84 -0.02 -13.33
CA GLY A 561 -0.99 -1.38 -12.85
C GLY A 561 0.09 -2.28 -13.48
N PRO A 562 0.43 -3.42 -12.85
CA PRO A 562 1.44 -4.32 -13.37
C PRO A 562 1.24 -4.61 -14.86
N LYS A 563 2.34 -4.65 -15.63
CA LYS A 563 2.30 -4.98 -17.07
C LYS A 563 1.58 -6.33 -17.25
N GLY A 564 0.39 -6.32 -17.86
CA GLY A 564 -0.33 -7.55 -18.23
C GLY A 564 -1.85 -7.57 -18.06
N SER A 565 -2.49 -6.62 -17.36
CA SER A 565 -3.97 -6.62 -17.19
C SER A 565 -4.73 -5.83 -18.28
N HIS A 566 -6.01 -6.13 -18.50
CA HIS A 566 -6.87 -5.41 -19.46
C HIS A 566 -7.20 -3.99 -18.97
N LYS A 567 -7.38 -3.03 -19.90
CA LYS A 567 -7.40 -1.57 -19.63
C LYS A 567 -8.67 -1.07 -18.90
N ALA A 568 -9.79 -1.81 -18.97
CA ALA A 568 -11.04 -1.47 -18.28
C ALA A 568 -10.94 -1.75 -16.77
N GLU A 569 -10.42 -2.93 -16.40
CA GLU A 569 -10.11 -3.34 -15.01
C GLU A 569 -9.10 -2.40 -14.31
N ARG A 570 -8.29 -1.66 -15.09
CA ARG A 570 -7.32 -0.68 -14.56
C ARG A 570 -7.94 0.63 -14.09
N LYS A 571 -9.13 1.01 -14.60
CA LYS A 571 -9.76 2.30 -14.28
C LYS A 571 -10.42 2.29 -12.89
N GLU A 572 -11.07 1.20 -12.50
CA GLU A 572 -11.73 1.07 -11.19
C GLU A 572 -10.73 0.86 -10.04
N PHE A 573 -9.66 0.10 -10.27
CA PHE A 573 -8.65 -0.16 -9.22
C PHE A 573 -7.70 1.01 -8.95
N ALA A 574 -7.42 1.84 -9.97
CA ALA A 574 -6.53 3.00 -9.84
C ALA A 574 -6.99 4.01 -8.78
N ASN A 575 -8.30 4.08 -8.51
CA ASN A 575 -8.89 5.03 -7.57
C ASN A 575 -9.10 4.45 -6.16
N ARG A 576 -8.75 3.18 -5.89
CA ARG A 576 -9.07 2.57 -4.59
C ARG A 576 -8.05 2.81 -3.49
N GLY A 577 -6.80 3.07 -3.80
CA GLY A 577 -5.73 3.21 -2.81
C GLY A 577 -4.35 3.32 -3.45
N ILE A 578 -3.30 3.09 -2.67
CA ILE A 578 -1.91 3.30 -3.09
C ILE A 578 -1.08 2.03 -2.96
N THR A 579 -0.05 1.86 -3.79
CA THR A 579 0.97 0.83 -3.55
C THR A 579 2.05 1.37 -2.63
N ALA A 580 1.85 1.23 -1.30
CA ALA A 580 2.68 1.88 -0.29
C ALA A 580 4.21 1.69 -0.47
N GLY A 581 4.68 0.50 -0.88
CA GLY A 581 6.11 0.28 -1.17
C GLY A 581 6.63 1.19 -2.28
N ARG A 582 5.88 1.32 -3.39
CA ARG A 582 6.27 2.20 -4.51
C ARG A 582 6.25 3.68 -4.13
N GLU A 583 5.32 4.05 -3.26
CA GLU A 583 5.21 5.42 -2.74
C GLU A 583 6.41 5.79 -1.88
N ILE A 584 6.82 4.88 -0.99
CA ILE A 584 8.02 5.04 -0.17
C ILE A 584 9.27 5.16 -1.04
N ASP A 585 9.45 4.24 -2.00
CA ASP A 585 10.60 4.26 -2.92
C ASP A 585 10.64 5.56 -3.74
N ARG A 586 9.46 6.02 -4.20
CA ARG A 586 9.32 7.28 -4.93
C ARG A 586 9.71 8.48 -4.06
N PHE A 587 9.23 8.53 -2.82
CA PHE A 587 9.57 9.60 -1.89
C PHE A 587 11.07 9.66 -1.62
N ILE A 588 11.69 8.52 -1.29
CA ILE A 588 13.15 8.43 -1.07
C ILE A 588 13.90 8.88 -2.33
N SER A 589 13.45 8.47 -3.52
CA SER A 589 14.07 8.90 -4.79
C SER A 589 13.98 10.41 -5.02
N ILE A 590 12.85 11.04 -4.68
CA ILE A 590 12.66 12.49 -4.81
C ILE A 590 13.53 13.25 -3.81
N VAL A 591 13.54 12.83 -2.54
CA VAL A 591 14.40 13.42 -1.51
C VAL A 591 15.87 13.30 -1.90
N ASN A 592 16.32 12.14 -2.38
CA ASN A 592 17.72 11.97 -2.75
C ASN A 592 18.13 12.73 -4.02
N ARG A 593 17.19 12.98 -4.95
CA ARG A 593 17.47 13.73 -6.18
C ARG A 593 17.48 15.25 -5.96
N CYS A 594 16.58 15.75 -5.12
CA CYS A 594 16.28 17.18 -5.00
C CYS A 594 16.31 17.69 -3.55
N GLY A 595 16.80 16.89 -2.60
CA GLY A 595 16.74 17.21 -1.17
C GLY A 595 17.69 18.31 -0.73
N SER A 596 18.89 18.37 -1.31
CA SER A 596 19.89 19.38 -0.95
C SER A 596 19.41 20.81 -1.13
N SER A 597 18.69 21.10 -2.24
CA SER A 597 18.07 22.41 -2.48
C SER A 597 16.90 22.71 -1.55
N LYS A 598 16.34 21.69 -0.88
CA LYS A 598 15.23 21.83 0.09
C LYS A 598 15.73 21.81 1.54
N GLY A 599 17.05 21.78 1.77
CA GLY A 599 17.64 21.60 3.09
C GLY A 599 17.24 20.27 3.73
N LEU A 600 17.23 19.20 2.93
CA LEU A 600 16.94 17.83 3.38
C LEU A 600 18.21 16.98 3.29
N SER A 601 18.46 16.20 4.33
CA SER A 601 19.54 15.21 4.34
C SER A 601 19.21 14.04 3.41
N PRO A 602 20.21 13.49 2.69
CA PRO A 602 19.99 12.30 1.87
C PRO A 602 19.60 11.11 2.75
N ILE A 603 18.71 10.27 2.23
CA ILE A 603 18.22 9.06 2.88
C ILE A 603 18.96 7.86 2.25
N PRO A 604 19.73 7.07 3.00
CA PRO A 604 20.41 5.91 2.44
C PRO A 604 19.43 4.90 1.83
N SER A 605 19.67 4.47 0.59
CA SER A 605 18.72 3.65 -0.19
C SER A 605 18.78 2.14 0.09
N GLU A 606 19.77 1.67 0.83
CA GLU A 606 20.16 0.26 0.91
C GLU A 606 19.27 -0.58 1.85
N ALA A 607 18.45 0.06 2.69
CA ALA A 607 17.73 -0.61 3.78
C ALA A 607 16.41 -1.29 3.39
N GLY A 608 15.85 -1.02 2.19
CA GLY A 608 14.56 -1.57 1.77
C GLY A 608 13.42 -1.20 2.73
N VAL A 609 12.99 0.07 2.69
CA VAL A 609 11.93 0.59 3.57
C VAL A 609 10.56 0.14 3.07
N GLY A 610 9.74 -0.39 3.97
CA GLY A 610 8.35 -0.75 3.66
C GLY A 610 7.43 -0.50 4.85
N PRO A 611 6.09 -0.53 4.65
CA PRO A 611 5.13 -0.20 5.72
C PRO A 611 5.30 -1.07 6.96
N ARG A 612 5.70 -2.33 6.75
CA ARG A 612 5.91 -3.29 7.84
C ARG A 612 7.16 -2.96 8.65
N SER A 613 8.28 -2.62 7.99
CA SER A 613 9.51 -2.25 8.69
C SER A 613 9.36 -0.90 9.39
N LEU A 614 8.58 0.05 8.82
CA LEU A 614 8.22 1.29 9.52
C LEU A 614 7.50 1.00 10.84
N ARG A 615 6.45 0.20 10.77
CA ARG A 615 5.67 -0.21 11.95
C ARG A 615 6.49 -1.00 12.97
N ARG A 616 7.40 -1.89 12.54
CA ARG A 616 8.29 -2.62 13.45
C ARG A 616 9.27 -1.67 14.13
N THR A 617 9.88 -0.77 13.37
CA THR A 617 10.86 0.19 13.89
C THR A 617 10.23 1.13 14.90
N GLY A 618 9.04 1.67 14.63
CA GLY A 618 8.31 2.48 15.61
C GLY A 618 7.97 1.73 16.90
N ALA A 619 7.64 0.43 16.81
CA ALA A 619 7.41 -0.40 18.01
C ALA A 619 8.70 -0.66 18.80
N THR A 620 9.83 -0.88 18.12
CA THR A 620 11.16 -0.97 18.75
C THR A 620 11.53 0.34 19.43
N ILE A 621 11.38 1.49 18.76
CA ILE A 621 11.65 2.81 19.35
C ILE A 621 10.80 3.03 20.60
N LEU A 622 9.48 2.83 20.52
CA LEU A 622 8.60 3.06 21.68
C LEU A 622 8.94 2.16 22.87
N ARG A 623 9.35 0.92 22.62
CA ARG A 623 9.87 0.04 23.69
C ARG A 623 11.11 0.64 24.34
N GLU A 624 12.09 1.09 23.53
CA GLU A 624 13.31 1.71 24.05
C GLU A 624 13.02 3.04 24.78
N LEU A 625 11.92 3.72 24.43
CA LEU A 625 11.37 4.86 25.15
C LEU A 625 10.52 4.49 26.39
N GLY A 626 10.44 3.20 26.75
CA GLY A 626 9.79 2.74 28.00
C GLY A 626 8.31 2.36 27.88
N ALA A 627 7.76 2.19 26.67
CA ALA A 627 6.40 1.72 26.49
C ALA A 627 6.26 0.24 26.90
N ASP A 628 5.23 -0.06 27.69
CA ASP A 628 4.92 -1.42 28.14
C ASP A 628 4.28 -2.28 27.03
N GLU A 629 4.30 -3.61 27.22
CA GLU A 629 3.79 -4.55 26.22
C GLU A 629 2.27 -4.43 26.00
N LEU A 630 1.49 -4.06 27.02
CA LEU A 630 0.03 -3.95 26.92
C LEU A 630 -0.38 -2.71 26.13
N SER A 631 0.24 -1.56 26.40
CA SER A 631 0.00 -0.32 25.65
C SER A 631 0.38 -0.50 24.17
N LEU A 632 1.54 -1.08 23.87
CA LEU A 632 1.93 -1.41 22.51
C LEU A 632 1.02 -2.46 21.87
N SER A 633 0.62 -3.50 22.60
CA SER A 633 -0.36 -4.49 22.12
C SER A 633 -1.70 -3.86 21.77
N ARG A 634 -2.12 -2.82 22.51
CA ARG A 634 -3.34 -2.07 22.26
C ARG A 634 -3.21 -1.16 21.04
N GLN A 635 -2.10 -0.45 20.87
CA GLN A 635 -1.84 0.39 19.69
C GLN A 635 -1.70 -0.46 18.42
N LEU A 636 -0.97 -1.59 18.50
CA LEU A 636 -0.81 -2.54 17.41
C LEU A 636 -2.07 -3.37 17.09
N LYS A 637 -3.11 -3.31 17.93
CA LYS A 637 -4.31 -4.17 17.86
C LYS A 637 -3.96 -5.66 17.89
N HIS A 638 -2.96 -6.03 18.69
CA HIS A 638 -2.60 -7.42 18.97
C HIS A 638 -3.38 -8.01 20.15
N SER A 639 -4.00 -7.16 20.98
CA SER A 639 -4.73 -7.51 22.22
C SER A 639 -6.06 -8.26 22.07
N ILE A 640 -6.41 -8.76 20.88
CA ILE A 640 -7.73 -9.37 20.62
C ILE A 640 -7.94 -10.75 21.28
N ALA A 641 -6.93 -11.29 21.96
CA ALA A 641 -7.12 -12.31 23.00
C ALA A 641 -5.89 -12.29 23.91
N ALA A 642 -6.09 -12.38 25.23
CA ALA A 642 -5.03 -12.40 26.24
C ALA A 642 -3.96 -13.50 26.01
N THR A 643 -4.22 -14.46 25.11
CA THR A 643 -3.33 -15.56 24.71
C THR A 643 -2.26 -15.24 23.65
N ARG A 644 -2.17 -14.00 23.14
CA ARG A 644 -1.24 -13.64 22.04
C ARG A 644 -0.09 -12.69 22.40
N SER A 645 0.32 -12.58 23.67
CA SER A 645 1.45 -11.71 24.10
C SER A 645 2.72 -11.94 23.27
N SER A 646 3.02 -13.19 22.92
CA SER A 646 4.19 -13.56 22.10
C SER A 646 4.32 -12.84 20.75
N VAL A 647 3.23 -12.37 20.14
CA VAL A 647 3.26 -11.66 18.86
C VAL A 647 3.77 -10.22 19.03
N THR A 648 3.41 -9.57 20.14
CA THR A 648 3.88 -8.21 20.44
C THR A 648 5.35 -8.25 20.87
N ALA A 649 5.74 -9.22 21.70
CA ALA A 649 7.14 -9.43 22.08
C ALA A 649 8.08 -9.56 20.87
N SER A 650 7.67 -10.27 19.79
CA SER A 650 8.48 -10.37 18.56
C SER A 650 8.57 -9.05 17.77
N TYR A 651 7.55 -8.19 17.85
CA TYR A 651 7.57 -6.85 17.22
C TYR A 651 8.42 -5.87 18.01
N MET A 652 8.47 -6.03 19.33
CA MET A 652 9.28 -5.27 20.29
C MET A 652 10.66 -5.91 20.51
N ALA A 653 11.17 -6.70 19.59
CA ALA A 653 12.51 -7.25 19.74
C ALA A 653 13.52 -6.08 19.82
N PRO A 654 14.50 -6.13 20.75
CA PRO A 654 15.51 -5.09 20.86
C PRO A 654 16.32 -5.01 19.58
N ASP A 655 16.80 -3.81 19.30
CA ASP A 655 17.76 -3.56 18.23
C ASP A 655 18.95 -2.79 18.82
N ARG A 656 20.16 -3.31 18.61
CA ARG A 656 21.38 -2.77 19.24
C ARG A 656 21.68 -1.34 18.81
N ASN A 657 21.39 -0.99 17.55
CA ASN A 657 21.68 0.34 17.02
C ASN A 657 20.73 1.38 17.63
N TRP A 658 19.44 1.02 17.75
CA TRP A 658 18.44 1.86 18.42
C TRP A 658 18.69 1.98 19.91
N GLU A 659 19.03 0.88 20.58
CA GLU A 659 19.36 0.88 22.00
C GLU A 659 20.54 1.81 22.29
N ALA A 660 21.64 1.69 21.53
CA ALA A 660 22.82 2.52 21.72
C ALA A 660 22.52 4.02 21.51
N LEU A 661 21.79 4.36 20.44
CA LEU A 661 21.43 5.74 20.14
C LEU A 661 20.52 6.34 21.22
N LEU A 662 19.40 5.67 21.51
CA LEU A 662 18.38 6.22 22.41
C LEU A 662 18.85 6.25 23.86
N ARG A 663 19.64 5.28 24.32
CA ARG A 663 20.26 5.37 25.67
C ARG A 663 21.16 6.59 25.78
N GLY A 664 21.97 6.88 24.76
CA GLY A 664 22.82 8.06 24.71
C GLY A 664 22.02 9.36 24.74
N GLU A 665 21.01 9.49 23.86
CA GLU A 665 20.16 10.68 23.77
C GLU A 665 19.29 10.88 25.03
N GLN A 666 18.69 9.82 25.57
CA GLN A 666 17.89 9.88 26.80
C GLN A 666 18.75 10.31 27.97
N ARG A 667 19.95 9.73 28.15
CA ARG A 667 20.86 10.12 29.23
C ARG A 667 21.25 11.59 29.10
N GLN A 668 21.61 12.05 27.90
CA GLN A 668 21.99 13.45 27.69
C GLN A 668 20.82 14.41 27.91
N THR A 669 19.62 14.06 27.45
CA THR A 669 18.38 14.82 27.67
C THR A 669 18.05 14.88 29.16
N ALA A 670 18.19 13.77 29.87
CA ALA A 670 17.97 13.70 31.30
C ALA A 670 18.93 14.56 32.08
N ILE A 671 20.22 14.48 31.75
CA ILE A 671 21.26 15.32 32.33
C ILE A 671 20.92 16.78 32.08
N HIS A 672 20.57 17.16 30.84
CA HIS A 672 20.21 18.53 30.49
C HIS A 672 18.95 19.02 31.21
N ALA A 673 17.90 18.21 31.28
CA ALA A 673 16.64 18.49 31.97
C ALA A 673 16.85 18.76 33.46
N VAL A 674 17.56 17.84 34.13
CA VAL A 674 17.88 17.97 35.56
C VAL A 674 18.82 19.16 35.78
N SER A 675 19.83 19.35 34.92
CA SER A 675 20.75 20.50 35.00
C SER A 675 20.05 21.83 34.77
N ASN A 676 19.11 21.93 33.84
CA ASN A 676 18.38 23.16 33.56
C ASN A 676 17.38 23.50 34.66
N ALA A 677 16.69 22.50 35.19
CA ALA A 677 15.85 22.69 36.37
C ALA A 677 16.65 23.23 37.56
N LEU A 678 17.92 22.85 37.66
CA LEU A 678 18.86 23.34 38.67
C LEU A 678 19.48 24.71 38.31
N ALA A 679 19.68 24.98 37.02
CA ALA A 679 20.25 26.22 36.49
C ALA A 679 19.29 27.41 36.49
N SER A 680 17.99 27.15 36.34
CA SER A 680 16.96 28.17 36.07
C SER A 680 16.66 29.13 37.23
N ASN A 681 17.45 29.11 38.31
CA ASN A 681 17.26 29.99 39.45
C ASN A 681 18.47 30.89 39.69
N ASP A 682 18.40 32.09 39.10
CA ASP A 682 19.02 33.27 39.71
C ASP A 682 18.39 33.49 41.09
N ARG A 683 19.06 32.96 42.13
CA ARG A 683 18.94 33.31 43.56
C ARG A 683 17.80 32.77 44.44
N LYS A 684 16.96 31.82 44.05
CA LYS A 684 16.03 31.17 45.04
C LYS A 684 15.81 29.68 44.78
N LYS A 685 16.23 28.84 45.75
CA LYS A 685 15.98 27.39 45.96
C LYS A 685 15.92 26.48 44.73
N ILE A 686 16.70 25.40 44.74
CA ILE A 686 16.50 24.24 43.85
C ILE A 686 15.04 23.80 43.84
N ARG A 687 14.43 23.65 42.64
CA ARG A 687 13.08 23.11 42.45
C ARG A 687 13.12 21.75 41.73
N ILE A 688 13.60 20.74 42.44
CA ILE A 688 13.42 19.32 42.07
C ILE A 688 12.73 18.62 43.25
N SER A 689 11.87 17.64 42.95
CA SER A 689 11.12 16.87 43.95
C SER A 689 11.33 15.36 43.75
N GLY A 690 10.88 14.55 44.71
CA GLY A 690 11.01 13.09 44.69
C GLY A 690 12.27 12.57 45.40
N GLY A 691 12.31 11.27 45.68
CA GLY A 691 13.38 10.67 46.49
C GLY A 691 14.77 10.69 45.83
N GLY A 692 14.82 10.77 44.50
CA GLY A 692 16.07 10.92 43.75
C GLY A 692 16.63 12.34 43.85
N ALA A 693 15.78 13.35 44.05
CA ALA A 693 16.24 14.72 44.29
C ALA A 693 17.07 14.81 45.58
N ASN A 694 16.62 14.11 46.63
CA ASN A 694 17.35 14.01 47.90
C ASN A 694 18.73 13.37 47.70
N ARG A 695 18.86 12.34 46.84
CA ARG A 695 20.16 11.73 46.53
C ARG A 695 21.13 12.73 45.87
N ILE A 696 20.64 13.57 44.96
CA ILE A 696 21.46 14.61 44.32
C ILE A 696 21.93 15.64 45.36
N GLN A 697 21.04 16.02 46.29
CA GLN A 697 21.38 16.94 47.39
C GLN A 697 22.42 16.32 48.33
N GLU A 698 22.22 15.08 48.77
CA GLU A 698 23.17 14.31 49.60
C GLU A 698 24.54 14.19 48.92
N ALA A 699 24.59 13.91 47.61
CA ALA A 699 25.83 13.79 46.85
C ALA A 699 26.55 15.15 46.69
N ALA A 700 25.81 16.24 46.53
CA ALA A 700 26.38 17.59 46.48
C ALA A 700 26.99 18.00 47.81
N GLU A 701 26.27 17.76 48.92
CA GLU A 701 26.74 18.03 50.28
C GLU A 701 28.02 17.24 50.59
N ALA A 702 28.09 15.97 50.19
CA ALA A 702 29.27 15.12 50.36
C ALA A 702 30.52 15.67 49.64
N LEU A 703 30.35 16.45 48.57
CA LEU A 703 31.44 17.11 47.85
C LEU A 703 31.73 18.53 48.36
N GLY A 704 31.11 18.96 49.46
CA GLY A 704 31.24 20.32 50.00
C GLY A 704 30.60 21.39 49.13
N LEU A 705 29.74 21.00 48.18
CA LEU A 705 28.96 21.92 47.37
C LEU A 705 27.67 22.24 48.12
N SER A 706 27.31 23.53 48.19
CA SER A 706 25.99 23.90 48.70
C SER A 706 24.96 23.43 47.69
N ALA A 707 24.08 22.52 48.12
CA ALA A 707 22.95 22.08 47.31
C ALA A 707 22.18 23.31 46.79
N GLU A 708 21.99 24.35 47.60
CA GLU A 708 21.22 25.54 47.20
C GLU A 708 21.83 26.39 46.06
N THR A 709 23.11 26.20 45.72
CA THR A 709 23.84 27.05 44.76
C THR A 709 24.57 26.26 43.65
N LEU A 710 24.17 25.03 43.36
CA LEU A 710 24.79 24.22 42.31
C LEU A 710 24.67 24.88 40.93
N THR A 711 25.79 25.04 40.24
CA THR A 711 25.81 25.45 38.83
C THR A 711 25.43 24.28 37.92
N SER A 712 24.93 24.58 36.71
CA SER A 712 24.61 23.54 35.70
C SER A 712 25.80 22.61 35.43
N ARG A 713 27.04 23.13 35.44
CA ARG A 713 28.25 22.34 35.19
C ARG A 713 28.56 21.37 36.33
N GLU A 714 28.38 21.80 37.58
CA GLU A 714 28.59 20.96 38.76
C GLU A 714 27.55 19.84 38.84
N VAL A 715 26.28 20.15 38.51
CA VAL A 715 25.23 19.13 38.39
C VAL A 715 25.55 18.13 37.29
N GLN A 716 25.98 18.60 36.11
CA GLN A 716 26.37 17.69 35.03
C GLN A 716 27.54 16.80 35.43
N ALA A 717 28.49 17.32 36.21
CA ALA A 717 29.61 16.53 36.74
C ALA A 717 29.11 15.49 37.76
N LEU A 718 28.27 15.89 38.71
CA LEU A 718 27.64 15.00 39.70
C LEU A 718 26.89 13.84 39.03
N LEU A 719 26.01 14.14 38.08
CA LEU A 719 25.22 13.15 37.35
C LEU A 719 26.04 12.25 36.40
N LYS A 720 27.24 12.71 36.00
CA LYS A 720 28.19 11.86 35.25
C LYS A 720 28.99 10.93 36.17
N THR A 721 29.15 11.31 37.44
CA THR A 721 29.97 10.59 38.43
C THR A 721 29.15 9.57 39.22
N GLU A 722 27.86 9.83 39.45
CA GLU A 722 26.93 8.80 39.93
C GLU A 722 26.92 7.61 38.96
N GLU A 723 27.22 6.41 39.47
CA GLU A 723 27.30 5.17 38.67
C GLU A 723 25.94 4.70 38.12
N GLY A 724 24.84 5.36 38.50
CA GLY A 724 23.49 5.03 38.05
C GLY A 724 23.20 5.49 36.61
N GLU A 725 22.56 4.63 35.82
CA GLU A 725 21.99 5.03 34.53
C GLU A 725 20.80 5.98 34.78
N LEU A 726 20.84 7.18 34.18
CA LEU A 726 19.78 8.17 34.28
C LEU A 726 18.78 8.00 33.12
N PHE A 727 17.51 7.77 33.44
CA PHE A 727 16.43 7.57 32.47
C PHE A 727 15.38 8.68 32.57
N MET A 728 14.79 9.07 31.44
CA MET A 728 13.65 10.01 31.41
C MET A 728 12.34 9.29 31.20
N GLY A 729 11.38 9.56 32.09
CA GLY A 729 9.98 9.20 31.93
C GLY A 729 9.10 10.43 31.80
N ALA A 730 7.83 10.22 31.46
CA ALA A 730 6.84 11.28 31.32
C ALA A 730 6.59 12.01 32.65
N THR A 731 6.55 11.29 33.77
CA THR A 731 6.23 11.86 35.09
C THR A 731 7.46 12.26 35.92
N ASN A 732 8.62 11.67 35.64
CA ASN A 732 9.86 11.86 36.39
C ASN A 732 11.09 11.41 35.58
N ALA A 733 12.24 11.98 35.89
CA ALA A 733 13.55 11.37 35.64
C ALA A 733 13.86 10.30 36.70
N CYS A 734 14.75 9.35 36.39
CA CYS A 734 15.06 8.20 37.25
C CYS A 734 16.57 7.96 37.33
N LEU A 735 17.17 8.16 38.52
CA LEU A 735 18.57 7.84 38.85
C LEU A 735 18.73 6.34 39.10
N TYR A 736 18.33 5.53 38.13
CA TYR A 736 17.97 4.14 38.32
C TYR A 736 19.00 3.34 39.14
N ASP A 737 18.54 2.86 40.28
CA ASP A 737 19.21 1.87 41.12
C ASP A 737 18.24 0.68 41.28
N PRO A 738 18.59 -0.50 40.75
CA PRO A 738 17.71 -1.67 40.75
C PRO A 738 17.41 -2.17 42.18
N SER A 739 18.21 -1.81 43.18
CA SER A 739 18.01 -2.23 44.57
C SER A 739 16.90 -1.44 45.28
N THR A 740 16.64 -0.20 44.82
CA THR A 740 15.68 0.73 45.44
C THR A 740 14.49 1.09 44.54
N ALA A 741 14.43 0.54 43.33
CA ALA A 741 13.38 0.79 42.35
C ALA A 741 12.03 0.15 42.75
N LEU A 742 11.00 0.98 43.01
CA LEU A 742 9.65 0.52 43.36
C LEU A 742 8.85 -0.02 42.15
N CYS A 743 9.33 0.22 40.93
CA CYS A 743 8.68 -0.22 39.70
C CYS A 743 8.86 -1.72 39.39
N HIS A 744 9.73 -2.42 40.13
CA HIS A 744 9.94 -3.86 40.02
C HIS A 744 9.33 -4.61 41.21
N LYS A 745 9.00 -5.89 41.01
CA LYS A 745 8.62 -6.75 42.14
C LYS A 745 9.85 -6.99 43.00
N ARG A 746 9.65 -7.13 44.32
CA ARG A 746 10.76 -7.44 45.25
C ARG A 746 11.49 -8.72 44.81
N GLY A 747 12.81 -8.61 44.61
CA GLY A 747 13.67 -9.71 44.16
C GLY A 747 13.80 -9.85 42.64
N GLU A 748 13.09 -9.02 41.86
CA GLU A 748 13.22 -8.96 40.41
C GLU A 748 14.13 -7.78 40.03
N HIS A 749 15.25 -8.07 39.36
CA HIS A 749 16.18 -7.05 38.90
C HIS A 749 16.12 -6.96 37.38
N SER A 750 15.86 -5.75 36.87
CA SER A 750 15.93 -5.41 35.45
C SER A 750 17.15 -4.53 35.21
N GLU A 751 17.62 -4.46 33.97
CA GLU A 751 18.62 -3.46 33.57
C GLU A 751 18.03 -2.04 33.45
N ARG A 752 16.69 -1.87 33.57
CA ARG A 752 16.00 -0.60 33.30
C ARG A 752 14.73 -0.41 34.14
N PRO A 753 14.33 0.84 34.45
CA PRO A 753 13.10 1.14 35.18
C PRO A 753 11.83 0.84 34.35
N HIS A 754 10.76 0.44 35.04
CA HIS A 754 9.43 0.28 34.44
C HIS A 754 8.55 1.50 34.75
N PHE A 755 8.61 2.55 33.92
CA PHE A 755 7.88 3.80 34.15
C PHE A 755 6.36 3.62 34.31
N ALA A 756 5.73 2.70 33.56
CA ALA A 756 4.29 2.43 33.66
C ALA A 756 3.85 1.89 35.05
N SER A 757 4.76 1.26 35.79
CA SER A 757 4.54 0.72 37.14
C SER A 757 5.20 1.57 38.22
N CYS A 758 5.79 2.72 37.84
CA CYS A 758 6.55 3.54 38.77
C CYS A 758 5.63 4.35 39.69
N ASP A 759 5.85 4.23 40.99
CA ASP A 759 5.31 5.19 41.96
C ASP A 759 6.28 6.39 42.07
N ALA A 760 6.18 7.31 41.10
CA ALA A 760 7.09 8.45 40.98
C ALA A 760 7.11 9.36 42.21
N VAL A 761 6.05 9.35 43.02
CA VAL A 761 5.96 10.19 44.23
C VAL A 761 6.79 9.60 45.38
N ASN A 762 6.79 8.27 45.52
CA ASN A 762 7.41 7.59 46.65
C ASN A 762 8.73 6.87 46.31
N CYS A 763 9.06 6.70 45.03
CA CYS A 763 10.26 5.98 44.62
C CYS A 763 11.54 6.79 44.91
N ARG A 764 12.52 6.14 45.54
CA ARG A 764 13.84 6.73 45.88
C ARG A 764 14.68 7.10 44.65
N ASN A 765 14.35 6.56 43.48
CA ASN A 765 15.04 6.88 42.23
C ASN A 765 14.43 8.06 41.48
N SER A 766 13.24 8.51 41.87
CA SER A 766 12.46 9.50 41.13
C SER A 766 12.95 10.92 41.36
N VAL A 767 13.30 11.62 40.29
CA VAL A 767 13.60 13.05 40.26
C VAL A 767 12.53 13.72 39.39
N ILE A 768 11.68 14.54 40.00
CA ILE A 768 10.67 15.32 39.31
C ILE A 768 11.25 16.71 39.08
N THR A 769 11.23 17.19 37.84
CA THR A 769 11.71 18.52 37.47
C THR A 769 10.55 19.41 37.02
N ILE A 770 10.84 20.70 36.84
CA ILE A 770 9.86 21.67 36.34
C ILE A 770 9.30 21.31 34.96
N GLU A 771 10.05 20.55 34.16
CA GLU A 771 9.64 20.12 32.82
C GLU A 771 8.48 19.12 32.86
N GLN A 772 8.38 18.28 33.90
CA GLN A 772 7.25 17.36 34.06
C GLN A 772 6.03 17.99 34.75
N LEU A 773 6.15 19.20 35.29
CA LEU A 773 5.06 19.86 36.03
C LEU A 773 3.75 20.01 35.23
N PRO A 774 3.74 20.27 33.90
CA PRO A 774 2.50 20.30 33.11
C PRO A 774 1.71 18.99 33.18
N ILE A 775 2.39 17.83 33.20
CA ILE A 775 1.74 16.51 33.25
C ILE A 775 1.05 16.30 34.60
N TRP A 776 1.73 16.66 35.70
CA TRP A 776 1.14 16.62 37.04
C TRP A 776 -0.08 17.56 37.18
N LYS A 777 -0.01 18.77 36.60
CA LYS A 777 -1.15 19.70 36.56
C LYS A 777 -2.33 19.14 35.76
N ALA A 778 -2.06 18.47 34.64
CA ALA A 778 -3.09 17.81 33.85
C ALA A 778 -3.75 16.65 34.61
N GLU A 779 -2.95 15.80 35.27
CA GLU A 779 -3.46 14.71 36.12
C GLU A 779 -4.34 15.26 37.26
N ARG A 780 -3.92 16.35 37.92
CA ARG A 780 -4.74 17.03 38.94
C ARG A 780 -6.11 17.43 38.41
N SER A 781 -6.16 18.02 37.21
CA SER A 781 -7.41 18.45 36.57
C SER A 781 -8.33 17.26 36.26
N GLN A 782 -7.76 16.18 35.72
CA GLN A 782 -8.50 14.95 35.43
C GLN A 782 -9.05 14.29 36.70
N LEU A 783 -8.25 14.22 37.76
CA LEU A 783 -8.68 13.64 39.04
C LEU A 783 -9.82 14.45 39.66
N LYS A 784 -9.75 15.79 39.62
CA LYS A 784 -10.84 16.66 40.09
C LYS A 784 -12.13 16.42 39.29
N THR A 785 -12.01 16.38 37.96
CA THR A 785 -13.15 16.07 37.07
C THR A 785 -13.76 14.70 37.37
N LEU A 786 -12.94 13.66 37.59
CA LEU A 786 -13.42 12.31 37.91
C LEU A 786 -14.11 12.23 39.28
N LEU A 787 -13.69 13.06 40.25
CA LEU A 787 -14.31 13.14 41.58
C LEU A 787 -15.67 13.86 41.56
N GLU A 788 -15.92 14.71 40.56
CA GLU A 788 -17.21 15.38 40.35
C GLU A 788 -18.29 14.46 39.75
N VAL A 789 -17.90 13.33 39.14
CA VAL A 789 -18.84 12.37 38.52
C VAL A 789 -19.67 11.65 39.60
N SER A 790 -21.00 11.77 39.51
CA SER A 790 -21.95 11.30 40.53
C SER A 790 -22.04 9.78 40.76
N ARG A 791 -21.43 8.95 39.92
CA ARG A 791 -21.55 7.47 39.93
C ARG A 791 -20.26 6.73 40.26
N VAL A 792 -19.40 7.29 41.11
CA VAL A 792 -18.16 6.62 41.56
C VAL A 792 -18.41 5.90 42.89
N SER A 793 -18.02 4.62 43.00
CA SER A 793 -18.15 3.87 44.26
C SER A 793 -17.30 4.47 45.38
N SER A 794 -17.70 4.28 46.64
CA SER A 794 -17.00 4.84 47.81
C SER A 794 -15.51 4.43 47.89
N VAL A 795 -15.20 3.18 47.54
CA VAL A 795 -13.82 2.66 47.49
C VAL A 795 -13.01 3.37 46.41
N ARG A 796 -13.59 3.54 45.22
CA ARG A 796 -12.91 4.19 44.10
C ARG A 796 -12.74 5.69 44.34
N LYS A 797 -13.70 6.34 45.00
CA LYS A 797 -13.61 7.74 45.42
C LYS A 797 -12.42 7.96 46.38
N LYS A 798 -12.29 7.14 47.43
CA LYS A 798 -11.13 7.19 48.34
C LYS A 798 -9.79 6.99 47.63
N MET A 799 -9.74 6.11 46.63
CA MET A 799 -8.53 5.88 45.83
C MET A 799 -8.16 7.10 44.99
N LEU A 800 -9.14 7.74 44.36
CA LEU A 800 -8.95 8.98 43.59
C LEU A 800 -8.53 10.16 44.48
N GLU A 801 -9.16 10.32 45.66
CA GLU A 801 -8.80 11.35 46.65
C GLU A 801 -7.34 11.18 47.13
N ARG A 802 -6.93 9.95 47.44
CA ARG A 802 -5.54 9.66 47.83
C ARG A 802 -4.57 10.01 46.71
N ARG A 803 -4.90 9.66 45.45
CA ARG A 803 -4.04 10.01 44.30
C ARG A 803 -3.99 11.52 44.07
N LEU A 804 -5.10 12.23 44.24
CA LEU A 804 -5.14 13.69 44.13
C LEU A 804 -4.23 14.35 45.17
N GLN A 805 -4.26 13.88 46.43
CA GLN A 805 -3.36 14.38 47.48
C GLN A 805 -1.88 14.19 47.13
N GLN A 806 -1.52 13.03 46.55
CA GLN A 806 -0.14 12.77 46.10
C GLN A 806 0.27 13.74 44.98
N VAL A 807 -0.59 13.96 43.99
CA VAL A 807 -0.34 14.89 42.88
C VAL A 807 -0.23 16.34 43.37
N GLU A 808 -1.10 16.76 44.30
CA GLU A 808 -1.07 18.10 44.87
C GLU A 808 0.20 18.35 45.69
N LYS A 809 0.68 17.34 46.44
CA LYS A 809 1.98 17.42 47.13
C LYS A 809 3.15 17.66 46.17
N VAL A 810 3.20 16.92 45.06
CA VAL A 810 4.25 17.13 44.05
C VAL A 810 4.18 18.55 43.50
N ILE A 811 2.98 19.05 43.18
CA ILE A 811 2.81 20.40 42.62
C ILE A 811 3.22 21.48 43.64
N SER A 812 2.93 21.30 44.93
CA SER A 812 3.32 22.27 45.97
C SER A 812 4.83 22.40 46.12
N ASP A 813 5.61 21.35 45.84
CA ASP A 813 7.09 21.42 45.91
C ASP A 813 7.69 22.38 44.86
N PHE A 814 6.94 22.75 43.81
CA PHE A 814 7.37 23.68 42.76
C PHE A 814 6.75 25.09 42.89
N VAL A 815 5.72 25.24 43.71
CA VAL A 815 4.97 26.48 43.89
C VAL A 815 5.11 26.89 45.36
N GLU A 816 6.02 27.81 45.66
CA GLU A 816 5.89 28.60 46.90
C GLU A 816 4.68 29.54 46.71
N GLU A 817 3.81 29.60 47.71
CA GLU A 817 2.90 30.73 47.91
C GLU A 817 3.68 32.05 48.02
#